data_AF-A0A1M6MWK0-F1
#
_entry.id   AF-A0A1M6MWK0-F1
#
_cell.length_a   1.000
_cell.length_b   1.000
_cell.length_c   1.000
_cell.angle_alpha   90.00
_cell.angle_beta   90.00
_cell.angle_gamma   90.00
#
_symmetry.space_group_name_H-M   'P 1'
#
loop_
_entity.id
_entity.type
_entity.pdbx_description
1 polymer ?
#
loop_
_entity_poly.entity_id
_entity_poly.type
_entity_poly.pdbx_seq_one_letter_code
_entity_poly.pdbx_strand_id
1 'polypeptide(L)'
;MKTTSKKYLSFLLILILVFSQISIAFGSEKSTLKADIITANTTQSHGYYTIIITIPKGNAASLMKLYENNGVVKTERLNSNSKTVKIIYYPVVDKAPGTYTYKCELLDTSQIIFSQEITVTVTPGGPYMATGVPAIPQLSKDKWNGEADYNIEMNIWWGNNGYAWLLYENNELIYAEDLTDNSPNKQIASKAFTGKTNGTYTYQCELVNAYGATSSSTLDYTVNVPGGEPELPITGPAQTEPAYGYVVVSEDDKQFEWLFYISNPNKKYVWDGTSFDVWAISFDTTSDISSVEGCDSFIKKGNTVTINLKGYERVFPYDTTRTIRVKGNKSGNIINPQNIKVNLMRGDIPYPQYTGLPSSWYKGKTDLKLSDLVADSSAYYNTGVAPSTDHLIAYNPVSDTQLIIAEPHSVNYPVNGVEGLRMWVPSKFIAMGLGFAKETFRINPHYMCGLGTKENFTFGLVPASTGSTTNPVVIDGETWYWPIQKEHPDGPFQQEAGNFNECKGEYPDYLSPDAKHDEYTKLITGDPNDAKFATAAISSAISLTMTREFLYSIPKIKFKEFVENAADPWAEFVCINYAYNRGVYGFLQKGIFTEHRARALATTDFAAEFGLSGFASHVENVRAMIEAANADTTHIYDSQLTWDDFEAFFKELRLFYRQGVPTDAEWNAMKEDVHRAFNVLAQHWGGSTVSLRYDFLTLLRVAKAHLPYPDTPNPTGQNWADHINSSNQKLK
;
A
#
# COMPACT_ATOMS: atom_id res chain seq x y z
N MET A 1 45.33 31.01 33.66
CA MET A 1 44.99 30.74 32.25
C MET A 1 46.22 30.22 31.51
N LYS A 2 46.28 28.91 31.21
CA LYS A 2 47.04 28.21 30.13
C LYS A 2 47.46 26.77 30.46
N THR A 3 47.22 26.26 31.67
CA THR A 3 47.62 24.88 32.06
C THR A 3 46.49 23.93 32.46
N THR A 4 45.25 24.42 32.65
CA THR A 4 44.10 23.55 33.01
C THR A 4 43.25 23.09 31.82
N SER A 5 43.39 23.75 30.65
CA SER A 5 42.61 23.42 29.42
C SER A 5 43.18 22.25 28.61
N LYS A 6 44.45 21.86 28.81
CA LYS A 6 45.07 20.73 28.08
C LYS A 6 44.77 19.35 28.66
N LYS A 7 44.40 19.25 29.96
CA LYS A 7 44.06 17.97 30.60
C LYS A 7 42.65 17.48 30.27
N TYR A 8 41.67 18.39 30.09
CA TYR A 8 40.32 18.01 29.67
C TYR A 8 40.24 17.61 28.19
N LEU A 9 41.05 18.24 27.32
CA LEU A 9 41.11 17.86 25.91
C LEU A 9 41.77 16.48 25.70
N SER A 10 42.74 16.12 26.55
CA SER A 10 43.41 14.81 26.47
C SER A 10 42.58 13.68 27.07
N PHE A 11 41.75 13.95 28.08
CA PHE A 11 40.83 12.94 28.64
C PHE A 11 39.59 12.73 27.75
N LEU A 12 39.12 13.76 27.05
CA LEU A 12 38.01 13.65 26.09
C LEU A 12 38.45 12.97 24.77
N LEU A 13 39.69 13.19 24.31
CA LEU A 13 40.22 12.46 23.15
C LEU A 13 40.50 10.97 23.44
N ILE A 14 40.92 10.63 24.66
CA ILE A 14 41.16 9.23 25.05
C ILE A 14 39.84 8.49 25.32
N LEU A 15 38.78 9.18 25.78
CA LEU A 15 37.45 8.57 25.87
C LEU A 15 36.84 8.32 24.48
N ILE A 16 37.13 9.18 23.50
CA ILE A 16 36.71 9.00 22.09
C ILE A 16 37.57 7.92 21.38
N LEU A 17 38.85 7.77 21.74
CA LEU A 17 39.73 6.74 21.17
C LEU A 17 39.55 5.35 21.81
N VAL A 18 39.17 5.25 23.09
CA VAL A 18 38.93 3.95 23.76
C VAL A 18 37.50 3.42 23.52
N PHE A 19 36.52 4.27 23.17
CA PHE A 19 35.25 3.82 22.59
C PHE A 19 35.32 3.53 21.09
N SER A 20 36.45 3.80 20.42
CA SER A 20 36.68 3.44 19.01
C SER A 20 37.41 2.10 18.81
N GLN A 21 37.80 1.40 19.89
CA GLN A 21 38.49 0.12 19.82
C GLN A 21 38.02 -0.91 20.85
N ILE A 22 36.73 -0.92 21.17
CA ILE A 22 36.04 -2.13 21.64
C ILE A 22 34.69 -2.19 20.91
N SER A 23 34.74 -2.28 19.58
CA SER A 23 33.77 -3.15 18.92
C SER A 23 34.21 -4.56 19.25
N ILE A 24 33.62 -5.16 20.28
CA ILE A 24 33.53 -6.61 20.31
C ILE A 24 32.84 -6.95 18.99
N ALA A 25 33.63 -7.50 18.08
CA ALA A 25 33.15 -8.08 16.85
C ALA A 25 32.26 -9.28 17.23
N PHE A 26 30.99 -9.01 17.53
CA PHE A 26 29.96 -9.73 16.82
C PHE A 26 29.93 -9.15 15.42
N GLY A 27 30.96 -9.49 14.63
CA GLY A 27 30.82 -9.40 13.19
C GLY A 27 29.70 -10.36 12.85
N SER A 28 28.48 -9.86 12.64
CA SER A 28 27.70 -10.42 11.55
C SER A 28 28.58 -10.23 10.33
N GLU A 29 29.02 -11.34 9.71
CA GLU A 29 29.65 -11.25 8.39
C GLU A 29 28.76 -10.35 7.55
N LYS A 30 29.31 -9.23 7.08
CA LYS A 30 28.61 -8.35 6.14
C LYS A 30 28.25 -9.25 4.96
N SER A 31 26.97 -9.55 4.80
CA SER A 31 26.57 -10.51 3.79
C SER A 31 26.87 -9.95 2.41
N THR A 32 27.56 -10.75 1.60
CA THR A 32 28.00 -10.34 0.26
C THR A 32 27.30 -11.19 -0.79
N LEU A 33 27.15 -10.62 -1.97
CA LEU A 33 26.80 -11.41 -3.15
C LEU A 33 27.93 -12.40 -3.45
N LYS A 34 27.58 -13.65 -3.75
CA LYS A 34 28.52 -14.73 -4.12
C LYS A 34 28.18 -15.21 -5.52
N ALA A 35 29.14 -15.14 -6.45
CA ALA A 35 28.92 -15.32 -7.89
C ALA A 35 29.11 -16.76 -8.39
N ASP A 36 29.90 -17.58 -7.68
CA ASP A 36 30.18 -18.96 -8.07
C ASP A 36 28.99 -19.87 -7.76
N ILE A 37 27.95 -19.77 -8.58
CA ILE A 37 26.65 -20.38 -8.32
C ILE A 37 26.15 -21.26 -9.45
N ILE A 38 26.71 -21.16 -10.66
CA ILE A 38 26.15 -21.82 -11.84
C ILE A 38 26.99 -23.02 -12.30
N THR A 39 26.32 -24.12 -12.60
CA THR A 39 26.89 -25.33 -13.21
C THR A 39 25.90 -25.92 -14.20
N ALA A 40 26.36 -26.83 -15.05
CA ALA A 40 25.49 -27.72 -15.81
C ALA A 40 25.84 -29.16 -15.43
N ASN A 41 24.84 -30.03 -15.44
CA ASN A 41 25.03 -31.48 -15.28
C ASN A 41 25.98 -32.07 -16.35
N THR A 42 25.99 -31.49 -17.56
CA THR A 42 26.89 -31.86 -18.65
C THR A 42 27.34 -30.64 -19.45
N THR A 43 28.50 -30.74 -20.09
CA THR A 43 28.98 -29.76 -21.10
C THR A 43 28.69 -30.22 -22.53
N GLN A 44 28.27 -31.47 -22.71
CA GLN A 44 27.88 -32.06 -23.99
C GLN A 44 26.53 -32.79 -23.86
N SER A 45 25.59 -32.47 -24.74
CA SER A 45 24.23 -33.00 -24.69
C SER A 45 23.74 -33.37 -26.08
N HIS A 46 22.68 -34.17 -26.13
CA HIS A 46 21.90 -34.45 -27.34
C HIS A 46 20.49 -33.85 -27.27
N GLY A 47 20.34 -32.71 -26.61
CA GLY A 47 19.09 -31.94 -26.57
C GLY A 47 18.46 -31.82 -25.19
N TYR A 48 18.97 -32.54 -24.18
CA TYR A 48 18.59 -32.37 -22.79
C TYR A 48 19.78 -32.16 -21.86
N TYR A 49 19.67 -31.16 -20.99
CA TYR A 49 20.61 -30.91 -19.91
C TYR A 49 19.93 -30.03 -18.86
N THR A 50 20.47 -30.01 -17.65
CA THR A 50 19.96 -29.18 -16.57
C THR A 50 21.02 -28.17 -16.16
N ILE A 51 20.63 -26.90 -16.18
CA ILE A 51 21.41 -25.84 -15.55
C ILE A 51 21.06 -25.83 -14.07
N ILE A 52 22.09 -25.91 -13.22
CA ILE A 52 21.97 -25.99 -11.77
C ILE A 52 22.55 -24.71 -11.19
N ILE A 53 21.70 -23.95 -10.50
CA ILE A 53 22.08 -22.73 -9.79
C ILE A 53 22.06 -23.03 -8.28
N THR A 54 23.22 -23.02 -7.64
CA THR A 54 23.38 -23.23 -6.20
C THR A 54 23.63 -21.89 -5.51
N ILE A 55 22.62 -21.35 -4.85
CA ILE A 55 22.74 -20.15 -4.03
C ILE A 55 23.25 -20.56 -2.63
N PRO A 56 24.51 -20.25 -2.28
CA PRO A 56 25.07 -20.63 -0.98
C PRO A 56 24.37 -19.93 0.18
N LYS A 57 24.39 -20.56 1.35
CA LYS A 57 23.92 -19.94 2.60
C LYS A 57 24.58 -18.56 2.82
N GLY A 58 23.80 -17.60 3.29
CA GLY A 58 24.24 -16.23 3.55
C GLY A 58 24.52 -15.38 2.31
N ASN A 59 24.13 -15.81 1.10
CA ASN A 59 24.23 -14.97 -0.10
C ASN A 59 23.23 -13.79 -0.01
N ALA A 60 23.70 -12.56 -0.27
CA ALA A 60 22.88 -11.36 -0.16
C ALA A 60 21.82 -11.21 -1.29
N ALA A 61 21.89 -12.03 -2.34
CA ALA A 61 21.03 -11.89 -3.52
C ALA A 61 19.55 -11.98 -3.18
N SER A 62 18.78 -11.00 -3.67
CA SER A 62 17.32 -10.90 -3.56
C SER A 62 16.60 -11.33 -4.86
N LEU A 63 17.33 -11.34 -5.97
CA LEU A 63 16.84 -11.76 -7.28
C LEU A 63 17.97 -12.45 -8.04
N MET A 64 17.61 -13.47 -8.81
CA MET A 64 18.46 -14.12 -9.80
C MET A 64 17.79 -14.08 -11.16
N LYS A 65 18.55 -13.77 -12.20
CA LYS A 65 18.15 -14.01 -13.60
C LYS A 65 19.15 -14.95 -14.25
N LEU A 66 18.64 -16.00 -14.89
CA LEU A 66 19.42 -16.88 -15.73
C LEU A 66 19.35 -16.36 -17.16
N TYR A 67 20.52 -16.13 -17.75
CA TYR A 67 20.66 -15.80 -19.16
C TYR A 67 21.05 -17.06 -19.93
N GLU A 68 20.42 -17.27 -21.07
CA GLU A 68 20.91 -18.12 -22.14
C GLU A 68 21.41 -17.20 -23.26
N ASN A 69 22.69 -17.32 -23.61
CA ASN A 69 23.37 -16.36 -24.44
C ASN A 69 23.20 -14.94 -23.87
N ASN A 70 22.37 -14.12 -24.50
CA ASN A 70 22.05 -12.77 -24.03
C ASN A 70 20.57 -12.59 -23.64
N GLY A 71 19.73 -13.63 -23.75
CA GLY A 71 18.31 -13.58 -23.41
C GLY A 71 18.05 -14.11 -22.01
N VAL A 72 17.16 -13.46 -21.25
CA VAL A 72 16.72 -13.97 -19.94
C VAL A 72 15.77 -15.15 -20.15
N VAL A 73 16.10 -16.30 -19.58
CA VAL A 73 15.31 -17.54 -19.70
C VAL A 73 14.66 -17.99 -18.39
N LYS A 74 15.15 -17.49 -17.24
CA LYS A 74 14.49 -17.66 -15.94
C LYS A 74 14.75 -16.45 -15.06
N THR A 75 13.74 -16.04 -14.30
CA THR A 75 13.87 -15.07 -13.22
C THR A 75 13.34 -15.70 -11.94
N GLU A 76 14.08 -15.57 -10.85
CA GLU A 76 13.77 -16.21 -9.57
C GLU A 76 13.98 -15.20 -8.44
N ARG A 77 12.99 -15.04 -7.56
CA ARG A 77 13.15 -14.26 -6.32
C ARG A 77 13.84 -15.12 -5.26
N LEU A 78 14.77 -14.50 -4.54
CA LEU A 78 15.58 -15.17 -3.53
C LEU A 78 15.35 -14.56 -2.15
N ASN A 79 15.39 -15.42 -1.13
CA ASN A 79 15.47 -14.98 0.25
C ASN A 79 16.91 -14.55 0.55
N SER A 80 17.17 -13.24 0.54
CA SER A 80 18.47 -12.69 0.91
C SER A 80 18.93 -13.22 2.27
N ASN A 81 20.20 -13.61 2.33
CA ASN A 81 20.86 -14.13 3.53
C ASN A 81 20.24 -15.41 4.07
N SER A 82 19.66 -16.24 3.20
CA SER A 82 19.10 -17.54 3.59
C SER A 82 20.07 -18.35 4.45
N LYS A 83 19.56 -18.95 5.52
CA LYS A 83 20.33 -19.86 6.40
C LYS A 83 20.60 -21.22 5.75
N THR A 84 19.89 -21.53 4.67
CA THR A 84 20.01 -22.77 3.90
C THR A 84 20.53 -22.49 2.50
N VAL A 85 21.11 -23.51 1.88
CA VAL A 85 21.47 -23.47 0.46
C VAL A 85 20.17 -23.61 -0.35
N LYS A 86 19.96 -22.76 -1.36
CA LYS A 86 18.87 -22.93 -2.35
C LYS A 86 19.47 -23.46 -3.65
N ILE A 87 18.95 -24.57 -4.16
CA ILE A 87 19.33 -25.12 -5.46
C ILE A 87 18.15 -24.91 -6.40
N ILE A 88 18.42 -24.35 -7.58
CA ILE A 88 17.42 -24.11 -8.62
C ILE A 88 17.83 -24.95 -9.83
N TYR A 89 16.89 -25.74 -10.32
CA TYR A 89 17.05 -26.55 -11.52
C TYR A 89 16.34 -25.84 -12.68
N TYR A 90 17.04 -25.66 -13.78
CA TYR A 90 16.47 -25.21 -15.06
C TYR A 90 16.71 -26.29 -16.10
N PRO A 91 15.74 -27.22 -16.28
CA PRO A 91 15.84 -28.26 -17.28
C PRO A 91 15.65 -27.64 -18.67
N VAL A 92 16.60 -27.91 -19.55
CA VAL A 92 16.53 -27.56 -20.97
C VAL A 92 16.16 -28.84 -21.72
N VAL A 93 15.04 -28.80 -22.42
CA VAL A 93 14.47 -29.95 -23.13
C VAL A 93 14.38 -29.63 -24.62
N ASP A 94 14.60 -30.64 -25.47
CA ASP A 94 14.50 -30.56 -26.93
C ASP A 94 15.30 -29.39 -27.54
N LYS A 95 16.51 -29.17 -27.00
CA LYS A 95 17.38 -28.11 -27.49
C LYS A 95 17.94 -28.49 -28.86
N ALA A 96 17.84 -27.58 -29.82
CA ALA A 96 18.43 -27.77 -31.14
C ALA A 96 19.96 -27.93 -31.06
N PRO A 97 20.59 -28.65 -32.01
CA PRO A 97 22.04 -28.70 -32.12
C PRO A 97 22.68 -27.31 -32.22
N GLY A 98 23.70 -27.07 -31.41
CA GLY A 98 24.34 -25.76 -31.29
C GLY A 98 25.13 -25.62 -30.00
N THR A 99 25.78 -24.48 -29.83
CA THR A 99 26.50 -24.14 -28.60
C THR A 99 25.76 -23.03 -27.86
N TYR A 100 25.45 -23.26 -26.59
CA TYR A 100 24.69 -22.34 -25.75
C TYR A 100 25.51 -21.93 -24.54
N THR A 101 25.52 -20.64 -24.23
CA THR A 101 26.18 -20.08 -23.05
C THR A 101 25.16 -19.75 -21.98
N TYR A 102 25.53 -19.88 -20.71
CA TYR A 102 24.68 -19.54 -19.58
C TYR A 102 25.44 -18.77 -18.51
N LYS A 103 24.78 -17.76 -17.94
CA LYS A 103 25.27 -17.01 -16.78
C LYS A 103 24.11 -16.53 -15.91
N CYS A 104 24.38 -16.34 -14.64
CA CYS A 104 23.43 -15.78 -13.68
C CYS A 104 23.77 -14.33 -13.38
N GLU A 105 22.78 -13.46 -13.45
CA GLU A 105 22.80 -12.14 -12.82
C GLU A 105 22.20 -12.28 -11.41
N LEU A 106 22.95 -11.84 -10.39
CA LEU A 106 22.46 -11.74 -9.03
C LEU A 106 22.35 -10.27 -8.65
N LEU A 107 21.19 -9.92 -8.07
CA LEU A 107 20.88 -8.57 -7.63
C LEU A 107 20.60 -8.55 -6.13
N ASP A 108 21.37 -7.73 -5.42
CA ASP A 108 20.99 -7.16 -4.12
C ASP A 108 20.40 -5.75 -4.38
N THR A 109 19.72 -5.19 -3.37
CA THR A 109 19.18 -3.83 -3.29
C THR A 109 20.05 -2.71 -3.87
N SER A 110 21.37 -2.88 -3.94
CA SER A 110 22.31 -1.85 -4.42
C SER A 110 23.36 -2.33 -5.42
N GLN A 111 23.45 -3.64 -5.70
CA GLN A 111 24.56 -4.22 -6.45
C GLN A 111 24.10 -5.35 -7.37
N ILE A 112 24.69 -5.38 -8.57
CA ILE A 112 24.57 -6.47 -9.53
C ILE A 112 25.93 -7.16 -9.64
N ILE A 113 25.94 -8.49 -9.55
CA ILE A 113 27.09 -9.29 -9.95
C ILE A 113 26.66 -10.37 -10.95
N PHE A 114 27.59 -10.82 -11.78
CA PHE A 114 27.38 -11.94 -12.67
C PHE A 114 28.20 -13.14 -12.19
N SER A 115 27.64 -14.34 -12.34
CA SER A 115 28.39 -15.58 -12.20
C SER A 115 29.42 -15.74 -13.31
N GLN A 116 30.25 -16.78 -13.20
CA GLN A 116 30.96 -17.34 -14.34
C GLN A 116 29.97 -17.68 -15.47
N GLU A 117 30.44 -17.61 -16.71
CA GLU A 117 29.71 -18.12 -17.87
C GLU A 117 30.09 -19.59 -18.09
N ILE A 118 29.10 -20.44 -18.34
CA ILE A 118 29.28 -21.84 -18.68
C ILE A 118 28.78 -22.11 -20.09
N THR A 119 29.24 -23.19 -20.71
CA THR A 119 28.87 -23.55 -22.09
C THR A 119 28.40 -24.99 -22.15
N VAL A 120 27.28 -25.21 -22.85
CA VAL A 120 26.77 -26.54 -23.20
C VAL A 120 26.70 -26.66 -24.70
N THR A 121 27.31 -27.71 -25.26
CA THR A 121 27.23 -28.02 -26.68
C THR A 121 26.23 -29.14 -26.92
N VAL A 122 25.24 -28.87 -27.75
CA VAL A 122 24.22 -29.82 -28.17
C VAL A 122 24.60 -30.37 -29.54
N THR A 123 24.71 -31.70 -29.63
CA THR A 123 25.02 -32.41 -30.87
C THR A 123 23.81 -33.18 -31.38
N PRO A 124 23.57 -33.25 -32.70
CA PRO A 124 22.44 -34.00 -33.24
C PRO A 124 22.59 -35.50 -32.94
N GLY A 125 21.54 -36.12 -32.39
CA GLY A 125 21.42 -37.57 -32.24
C GLY A 125 22.36 -38.19 -31.20
N GLY A 126 21.80 -38.63 -30.08
CA GLY A 126 22.48 -39.52 -29.12
C GLY A 126 22.20 -40.99 -29.40
N PRO A 127 22.95 -41.94 -28.80
CA PRO A 127 22.51 -43.33 -28.75
C PRO A 127 21.27 -43.44 -27.86
N TYR A 128 20.07 -43.30 -28.45
CA TYR A 128 18.81 -43.53 -27.75
C TYR A 128 18.41 -45.01 -27.91
N MET A 129 18.15 -45.68 -26.80
CA MET A 129 17.59 -47.04 -26.79
C MET A 129 16.06 -47.01 -26.82
N ALA A 130 15.46 -45.93 -26.31
CA ALA A 130 14.03 -45.69 -26.39
C ALA A 130 13.57 -45.53 -27.86
N THR A 131 12.34 -45.97 -28.14
CA THR A 131 11.70 -45.83 -29.47
C THR A 131 10.41 -45.00 -29.41
N GLY A 132 10.18 -44.29 -28.31
CA GLY A 132 9.00 -43.45 -28.07
C GLY A 132 9.07 -42.76 -26.71
N VAL A 133 8.02 -42.02 -26.34
CA VAL A 133 7.93 -41.34 -25.03
C VAL A 133 8.13 -42.31 -23.86
N PRO A 134 8.64 -41.85 -22.70
CA PRO A 134 8.87 -42.73 -21.56
C PRO A 134 7.58 -43.43 -21.07
N ALA A 135 7.74 -44.62 -20.51
CA ALA A 135 6.65 -45.27 -19.77
C ALA A 135 6.22 -44.40 -18.57
N ILE A 136 4.95 -44.49 -18.17
CA ILE A 136 4.41 -43.68 -17.07
C ILE A 136 5.15 -44.04 -15.76
N PRO A 137 5.88 -43.10 -15.15
CA PRO A 137 6.56 -43.35 -13.89
C PRO A 137 5.58 -43.50 -12.73
N GLN A 138 5.90 -44.39 -11.80
CA GLN A 138 5.21 -44.53 -10.52
C GLN A 138 6.08 -43.98 -9.39
N LEU A 139 5.49 -43.10 -8.57
CA LEU A 139 6.13 -42.61 -7.35
C LEU A 139 5.74 -43.46 -6.15
N SER A 140 6.70 -43.71 -5.26
CA SER A 140 6.51 -44.35 -3.96
C SER A 140 7.31 -43.64 -2.87
N LYS A 141 6.99 -43.96 -1.61
CA LYS A 141 7.66 -43.46 -0.41
C LYS A 141 8.07 -44.61 0.49
N ASP A 142 9.20 -44.46 1.19
CA ASP A 142 9.75 -45.50 2.08
C ASP A 142 9.26 -45.37 3.54
N LYS A 143 8.65 -44.23 3.88
CA LYS A 143 8.10 -43.90 5.21
C LYS A 143 6.62 -43.58 5.16
N TRP A 144 5.95 -43.73 6.31
CA TRP A 144 4.49 -43.66 6.41
C TRP A 144 3.97 -43.00 7.69
N ASN A 145 4.81 -42.78 8.71
CA ASN A 145 4.39 -42.36 10.06
C ASN A 145 4.74 -40.90 10.38
N GLY A 146 4.88 -40.04 9.38
CA GLY A 146 5.15 -38.62 9.57
C GLY A 146 6.59 -38.26 9.93
N GLU A 147 7.54 -39.13 9.61
CA GLU A 147 8.97 -38.87 9.77
C GLU A 147 9.43 -37.66 8.91
N ALA A 148 10.30 -36.81 9.45
CA ALA A 148 10.89 -35.69 8.71
C ALA A 148 11.96 -36.13 7.68
N ASP A 149 12.43 -37.36 7.80
CA ASP A 149 13.44 -37.97 6.94
C ASP A 149 12.80 -39.14 6.17
N TYR A 150 12.72 -39.02 4.85
CA TYR A 150 12.09 -40.01 3.97
C TYR A 150 12.62 -39.89 2.55
N ASN A 151 12.33 -40.90 1.73
CA ASN A 151 12.69 -40.97 0.32
C ASN A 151 11.43 -40.94 -0.55
N ILE A 152 11.49 -40.21 -1.65
CA ILE A 152 10.56 -40.34 -2.76
C ILE A 152 11.27 -41.10 -3.88
N GLU A 153 10.72 -42.24 -4.26
CA GLU A 153 11.28 -43.14 -5.25
C GLU A 153 10.43 -43.11 -6.52
N MET A 154 11.09 -43.09 -7.68
CA MET A 154 10.47 -43.27 -8.98
C MET A 154 10.81 -44.67 -9.50
N ASN A 155 9.82 -45.37 -10.05
CA ASN A 155 10.05 -46.59 -10.84
C ASN A 155 9.29 -46.57 -12.17
N ILE A 156 9.89 -47.21 -13.16
CA ILE A 156 9.21 -47.85 -14.29
C ILE A 156 9.65 -49.32 -14.35
N TRP A 157 8.71 -50.25 -14.38
CA TRP A 157 9.01 -51.70 -14.37
C TRP A 157 9.52 -52.23 -15.70
N TRP A 158 9.04 -51.68 -16.81
CA TRP A 158 9.42 -51.98 -18.19
C TRP A 158 8.91 -50.87 -19.13
N GLY A 159 9.51 -50.73 -20.32
CA GLY A 159 9.08 -49.77 -21.34
C GLY A 159 10.18 -48.77 -21.72
N ASN A 160 9.83 -47.73 -22.49
CA ASN A 160 10.81 -46.69 -22.84
C ASN A 160 11.26 -45.94 -21.59
N ASN A 161 12.57 -45.79 -21.43
CA ASN A 161 13.18 -45.07 -20.33
C ASN A 161 13.25 -43.57 -20.61
N GLY A 162 13.34 -42.80 -19.53
CA GLY A 162 13.79 -41.42 -19.58
C GLY A 162 15.32 -41.33 -19.58
N TYR A 163 15.89 -40.24 -20.07
CA TYR A 163 17.25 -39.84 -19.70
C TYR A 163 17.25 -38.78 -18.59
N ALA A 164 16.07 -38.38 -18.11
CA ALA A 164 15.93 -37.40 -17.05
C ALA A 164 14.70 -37.65 -16.20
N TRP A 165 14.84 -37.36 -14.91
CA TRP A 165 13.77 -37.35 -13.93
C TRP A 165 13.62 -35.96 -13.32
N LEU A 166 12.46 -35.36 -13.47
CA LEU A 166 12.09 -34.08 -12.88
C LEU A 166 11.09 -34.34 -11.75
N LEU A 167 11.44 -34.00 -10.51
CA LEU A 167 10.57 -34.18 -9.34
C LEU A 167 10.07 -32.83 -8.84
N TYR A 168 8.75 -32.73 -8.77
CA TYR A 168 8.01 -31.55 -8.33
C TYR A 168 7.43 -31.79 -6.93
N GLU A 169 7.44 -30.75 -6.11
CA GLU A 169 6.77 -30.69 -4.81
C GLU A 169 5.85 -29.46 -4.82
N ASN A 170 4.56 -29.65 -4.53
CA ASN A 170 3.57 -28.56 -4.53
C ASN A 170 3.59 -27.73 -5.83
N ASN A 171 3.80 -28.40 -6.96
CA ASN A 171 3.95 -27.85 -8.32
C ASN A 171 5.24 -27.04 -8.58
N GLU A 172 6.21 -27.03 -7.67
CA GLU A 172 7.53 -26.44 -7.88
C GLU A 172 8.58 -27.53 -8.18
N LEU A 173 9.43 -27.32 -9.20
CA LEU A 173 10.52 -28.24 -9.51
C LEU A 173 11.61 -28.16 -8.43
N ILE A 174 11.72 -29.20 -7.61
CA ILE A 174 12.66 -29.23 -6.47
C ILE A 174 13.90 -30.08 -6.72
N TYR A 175 13.87 -30.94 -7.75
CA TYR A 175 14.95 -31.85 -8.05
C TYR A 175 14.93 -32.30 -9.51
N ALA A 176 16.11 -32.42 -10.10
CA ALA A 176 16.31 -32.98 -11.44
C ALA A 176 17.53 -33.90 -11.43
N GLU A 177 17.41 -35.07 -12.05
CA GLU A 177 18.46 -36.09 -12.13
C GLU A 177 18.57 -36.65 -13.54
N ASP A 178 19.80 -36.82 -14.02
CA ASP A 178 20.07 -37.54 -15.26
C ASP A 178 19.99 -39.04 -15.05
N LEU A 179 19.31 -39.72 -15.96
CA LEU A 179 19.15 -41.16 -15.95
C LEU A 179 19.79 -41.79 -17.18
N THR A 180 20.19 -43.06 -17.05
CA THR A 180 20.66 -43.85 -18.20
C THR A 180 19.49 -44.49 -18.92
N ASP A 181 19.35 -44.22 -20.23
CA ASP A 181 18.40 -44.89 -21.10
C ASP A 181 18.86 -46.33 -21.39
N ASN A 182 18.30 -47.28 -20.64
CA ASN A 182 18.50 -48.72 -20.78
C ASN A 182 17.24 -49.41 -21.34
N SER A 183 16.46 -48.72 -22.18
CA SER A 183 15.19 -49.22 -22.69
C SER A 183 15.30 -50.63 -23.31
N PRO A 184 14.30 -51.52 -23.13
CA PRO A 184 13.05 -51.31 -22.40
C PRO A 184 13.11 -51.78 -20.92
N ASN A 185 14.29 -51.84 -20.32
CA ASN A 185 14.49 -52.41 -18.98
C ASN A 185 13.99 -51.47 -17.88
N LYS A 186 13.73 -52.04 -16.69
CA LYS A 186 13.41 -51.30 -15.47
C LYS A 186 14.34 -50.10 -15.26
N GLN A 187 13.77 -48.96 -14.87
CA GLN A 187 14.50 -47.76 -14.46
C GLN A 187 13.97 -47.28 -13.11
N ILE A 188 14.88 -46.83 -12.25
CA ILE A 188 14.57 -46.34 -10.91
C ILE A 188 15.40 -45.10 -10.61
N ALA A 189 14.85 -44.22 -9.77
CA ALA A 189 15.55 -43.08 -9.21
C ALA A 189 14.99 -42.79 -7.80
N SER A 190 15.74 -42.09 -6.95
CA SER A 190 15.30 -41.80 -5.59
C SER A 190 15.85 -40.46 -5.10
N LYS A 191 15.03 -39.72 -4.38
CA LYS A 191 15.38 -38.46 -3.73
C LYS A 191 15.14 -38.57 -2.23
N ALA A 192 16.22 -38.45 -1.46
CA ALA A 192 16.17 -38.33 -0.01
C ALA A 192 15.84 -36.91 0.44
N PHE A 193 14.96 -36.82 1.42
CA PHE A 193 14.63 -35.62 2.19
C PHE A 193 15.11 -35.80 3.63
N THR A 194 15.57 -34.71 4.24
CA THR A 194 16.06 -34.70 5.62
C THR A 194 15.55 -33.45 6.32
N GLY A 195 14.98 -33.60 7.51
CA GLY A 195 14.51 -32.51 8.35
C GLY A 195 13.39 -31.69 7.72
N LYS A 196 12.50 -32.31 6.93
CA LYS A 196 11.30 -31.63 6.41
C LYS A 196 10.45 -31.12 7.58
N THR A 197 9.92 -29.92 7.45
CA THR A 197 9.03 -29.31 8.44
C THR A 197 7.70 -30.06 8.52
N ASN A 198 6.95 -29.86 9.60
CA ASN A 198 5.62 -30.46 9.69
C ASN A 198 4.71 -29.86 8.59
N GLY A 199 3.96 -30.72 7.90
CA GLY A 199 3.15 -30.31 6.76
C GLY A 199 2.87 -31.46 5.79
N THR A 200 1.96 -31.22 4.84
CA THR A 200 1.65 -32.16 3.76
C THR A 200 2.30 -31.68 2.47
N TYR A 201 3.04 -32.58 1.82
CA TYR A 201 3.77 -32.34 0.58
C TYR A 201 3.18 -33.22 -0.53
N THR A 202 2.79 -32.61 -1.64
CA THR A 202 2.30 -33.32 -2.83
C THR A 202 3.42 -33.42 -3.87
N TYR A 203 3.79 -34.65 -4.21
CA TYR A 203 4.84 -34.93 -5.18
C TYR A 203 4.27 -35.37 -6.53
N GLN A 204 4.89 -34.92 -7.61
CA GLN A 204 4.67 -35.41 -8.97
C GLN A 204 6.02 -35.48 -9.68
N CYS A 205 6.20 -36.38 -10.64
CA CYS A 205 7.40 -36.38 -11.45
C CYS A 205 7.14 -36.49 -12.95
N GLU A 206 8.15 -36.14 -13.73
CA GLU A 206 8.20 -36.33 -15.18
C GLU A 206 9.45 -37.11 -15.55
N LEU A 207 9.30 -38.07 -16.46
CA LEU A 207 10.40 -38.65 -17.21
C LEU A 207 10.47 -37.99 -18.58
N VAL A 208 11.67 -37.62 -19.01
CA VAL A 208 11.91 -37.00 -20.32
C VAL A 208 12.88 -37.86 -21.13
N ASN A 209 12.59 -38.06 -22.42
CA ASN A 209 13.53 -38.59 -23.40
C ASN A 209 13.42 -37.82 -24.74
N ALA A 210 14.13 -38.30 -25.77
CA ALA A 210 14.20 -37.64 -27.08
C ALA A 210 12.86 -37.57 -27.84
N TYR A 211 11.85 -38.32 -27.39
CA TYR A 211 10.53 -38.39 -28.01
C TYR A 211 9.48 -37.57 -27.25
N GLY A 212 9.83 -37.01 -26.09
CA GLY A 212 8.94 -36.21 -25.25
C GLY A 212 9.02 -36.57 -23.77
N ALA A 213 7.98 -36.19 -23.03
CA ALA A 213 7.89 -36.38 -21.58
C ALA A 213 6.61 -37.10 -21.17
N THR A 214 6.67 -37.82 -20.05
CA THR A 214 5.52 -38.49 -19.43
C THR A 214 5.50 -38.21 -17.92
N SER A 215 4.36 -37.75 -17.40
CA SER A 215 4.19 -37.40 -15.99
C SER A 215 3.57 -38.54 -15.16
N SER A 216 3.90 -38.64 -13.88
CA SER A 216 3.26 -39.54 -12.92
C SER A 216 1.92 -38.99 -12.42
N SER A 217 1.14 -39.85 -11.76
CA SER A 217 0.14 -39.40 -10.78
C SER A 217 0.81 -38.71 -9.58
N THR A 218 0.02 -38.00 -8.77
CA THR A 218 0.52 -37.36 -7.54
C THR A 218 0.69 -38.37 -6.39
N LEU A 219 1.61 -38.07 -5.46
CA LEU A 219 1.86 -38.81 -4.23
C LEU A 219 1.95 -37.83 -3.06
N ASP A 220 1.06 -37.96 -2.07
CA ASP A 220 1.09 -37.13 -0.87
C ASP A 220 1.90 -37.78 0.26
N TYR A 221 2.66 -36.96 1.00
CA TYR A 221 3.29 -37.34 2.26
C TYR A 221 3.13 -36.24 3.31
N THR A 222 2.64 -36.62 4.48
CA THR A 222 2.49 -35.72 5.63
C THR A 222 3.61 -35.97 6.63
N VAL A 223 4.38 -34.94 6.96
CA VAL A 223 5.36 -34.92 8.06
C VAL A 223 4.68 -34.42 9.33
N ASN A 224 4.87 -35.13 10.44
CA ASN A 224 4.27 -34.82 11.74
C ASN A 224 5.22 -35.25 12.87
N VAL A 225 6.32 -34.52 13.03
CA VAL A 225 7.28 -34.72 14.12
C VAL A 225 6.77 -34.01 15.38
N PRO A 226 6.68 -34.69 16.54
CA PRO A 226 6.29 -34.07 17.80
C PRO A 226 7.19 -32.88 18.16
N GLY A 227 6.58 -31.72 18.41
CA GLY A 227 7.28 -30.47 18.72
C GLY A 227 7.88 -29.75 17.52
N GLY A 228 7.73 -30.27 16.30
CA GLY A 228 8.04 -29.55 15.07
C GLY A 228 6.98 -28.48 14.77
N GLU A 229 7.40 -27.26 14.47
CA GLU A 229 6.47 -26.22 14.00
C GLU A 229 6.20 -26.43 12.50
N PRO A 230 4.94 -26.31 12.06
CA PRO A 230 4.60 -26.30 10.65
C PRO A 230 5.18 -25.07 9.94
N GLU A 231 5.47 -25.22 8.65
CA GLU A 231 5.85 -24.07 7.81
C GLU A 231 4.65 -23.14 7.58
N LEU A 232 4.86 -21.83 7.73
CA LEU A 232 3.82 -20.84 7.49
C LEU A 232 3.72 -20.53 5.99
N PRO A 233 2.53 -20.63 5.37
CA PRO A 233 2.35 -20.41 3.93
C PRO A 233 2.31 -18.90 3.59
N ILE A 234 3.42 -18.19 3.85
CA ILE A 234 3.55 -16.76 3.57
C ILE A 234 4.21 -16.60 2.19
N THR A 235 3.43 -16.18 1.19
CA THR A 235 3.90 -16.02 -0.19
C THR A 235 3.84 -14.56 -0.64
N GLY A 236 4.98 -14.02 -1.07
CA GLY A 236 5.05 -12.68 -1.66
C GLY A 236 4.92 -11.51 -0.66
N PRO A 237 4.90 -10.27 -1.18
CA PRO A 237 4.67 -9.07 -0.38
C PRO A 237 3.21 -8.96 0.07
N ALA A 238 2.98 -8.25 1.17
CA ALA A 238 1.65 -7.91 1.67
C ALA A 238 1.33 -6.43 1.38
N GLN A 239 0.06 -6.12 1.13
CA GLN A 239 -0.42 -4.77 0.85
C GLN A 239 -1.85 -4.65 1.37
N THR A 240 -2.19 -3.51 1.98
CA THR A 240 -3.48 -3.17 2.61
C THR A 240 -3.82 -4.00 3.84
N GLU A 241 -3.54 -5.29 3.81
CA GLU A 241 -3.62 -6.20 4.94
C GLU A 241 -2.30 -6.96 5.09
N PRO A 242 -1.90 -7.33 6.32
CA PRO A 242 -0.80 -8.25 6.53
C PRO A 242 -1.10 -9.62 5.90
N ALA A 243 -0.07 -10.43 5.67
CA ALA A 243 -0.29 -11.85 5.40
C ALA A 243 -0.79 -12.53 6.68
N TYR A 244 -1.93 -13.20 6.63
CA TYR A 244 -2.49 -13.89 7.79
C TYR A 244 -3.11 -15.23 7.42
N GLY A 245 -3.26 -16.10 8.41
CA GLY A 245 -3.86 -17.41 8.22
C GLY A 245 -3.65 -18.30 9.44
N TYR A 246 -3.82 -19.60 9.24
CA TYR A 246 -3.47 -20.61 10.23
C TYR A 246 -2.95 -21.87 9.56
N VAL A 247 -2.23 -22.67 10.33
CA VAL A 247 -1.82 -24.02 9.97
C VAL A 247 -2.19 -24.98 11.10
N VAL A 248 -2.40 -26.25 10.76
CA VAL A 248 -2.67 -27.30 11.74
C VAL A 248 -1.33 -27.76 12.31
N VAL A 249 -1.18 -27.67 13.63
CA VAL A 249 -0.02 -28.22 14.36
C VAL A 249 -0.26 -29.69 14.65
N SER A 250 -1.44 -30.03 15.19
CA SER A 250 -1.86 -31.40 15.45
C SER A 250 -3.37 -31.48 15.46
N GLU A 251 -3.94 -32.62 15.03
CA GLU A 251 -5.38 -32.81 15.00
C GLU A 251 -5.72 -34.30 15.03
N ASP A 252 -6.69 -34.68 15.88
CA ASP A 252 -7.30 -36.01 15.91
C ASP A 252 -8.83 -35.92 15.83
N ASP A 253 -9.56 -37.02 16.03
CA ASP A 253 -11.03 -37.03 15.94
C ASP A 253 -11.75 -36.15 16.99
N LYS A 254 -11.05 -35.72 18.05
CA LYS A 254 -11.61 -34.97 19.18
C LYS A 254 -10.96 -33.62 19.40
N GLN A 255 -9.66 -33.50 19.19
CA GLN A 255 -8.86 -32.34 19.58
C GLN A 255 -8.11 -31.76 18.38
N PHE A 256 -7.81 -30.47 18.49
CA PHE A 256 -6.98 -29.77 17.53
C PHE A 256 -6.05 -28.80 18.23
N GLU A 257 -4.97 -28.49 17.52
CA GLU A 257 -4.05 -27.42 17.80
C GLU A 257 -3.74 -26.68 16.50
N TRP A 258 -4.08 -25.40 16.45
CA TRP A 258 -3.84 -24.51 15.32
C TRP A 258 -2.79 -23.48 15.68
N LEU A 259 -1.98 -23.09 14.70
CA LEU A 259 -1.06 -21.97 14.78
C LEU A 259 -1.51 -20.90 13.80
N PHE A 260 -2.16 -19.86 14.32
CA PHE A 260 -2.47 -18.67 13.54
C PHE A 260 -1.21 -17.82 13.37
N TYR A 261 -1.11 -17.13 12.24
CA TYR A 261 -0.04 -16.18 11.98
C TYR A 261 -0.57 -14.87 11.43
N ILE A 262 0.14 -13.79 11.73
CA ILE A 262 0.01 -12.46 11.14
C ILE A 262 1.43 -12.01 10.80
N SER A 263 1.65 -11.54 9.58
CA SER A 263 2.98 -11.23 9.09
C SER A 263 2.97 -10.01 8.19
N ASN A 264 3.96 -9.14 8.40
CA ASN A 264 4.44 -8.25 7.36
C ASN A 264 5.67 -8.91 6.70
N PRO A 265 5.51 -9.60 5.55
CA PRO A 265 6.63 -10.21 4.84
C PRO A 265 7.46 -9.20 4.04
N ASN A 266 7.04 -7.94 3.97
CA ASN A 266 7.74 -6.93 3.19
C ASN A 266 9.08 -6.63 3.83
N LYS A 267 10.12 -6.52 3.00
CA LYS A 267 11.49 -6.15 3.41
C LYS A 267 11.91 -4.77 2.89
N LYS A 268 11.04 -4.15 2.11
CA LYS A 268 11.22 -2.87 1.44
C LYS A 268 9.87 -2.23 1.24
N TYR A 269 9.88 -0.96 0.85
CA TYR A 269 8.68 -0.19 0.59
C TYR A 269 7.74 -0.89 -0.41
N VAL A 270 6.48 -1.00 0.02
CA VAL A 270 5.31 -1.41 -0.74
C VAL A 270 4.23 -0.43 -0.31
N TRP A 271 3.55 0.18 -1.28
CA TRP A 271 2.46 1.11 -1.00
C TRP A 271 1.41 0.44 -0.10
N ASP A 272 1.03 1.08 0.99
CA ASP A 272 0.08 0.53 1.98
C ASP A 272 0.55 -0.81 2.57
N GLY A 273 1.87 -1.00 2.67
CA GLY A 273 2.53 -2.20 3.19
C GLY A 273 3.77 -1.91 4.02
N THR A 274 3.97 -0.65 4.42
CA THR A 274 5.12 -0.22 5.23
C THR A 274 5.05 -0.76 6.66
N SER A 275 3.86 -0.70 7.25
CA SER A 275 3.53 -1.30 8.54
C SER A 275 2.08 -1.76 8.49
N PHE A 276 1.73 -2.73 9.34
CA PHE A 276 0.34 -3.07 9.60
C PHE A 276 0.10 -2.99 11.09
N ASP A 277 -0.92 -2.25 11.51
CA ASP A 277 -1.28 -2.14 12.92
C ASP A 277 -2.57 -2.89 13.17
N VAL A 278 -2.56 -3.82 14.12
CA VAL A 278 -3.60 -4.86 14.26
C VAL A 278 -4.10 -4.93 15.70
N TRP A 279 -5.41 -4.82 15.89
CA TRP A 279 -6.06 -5.06 17.18
C TRP A 279 -6.12 -6.54 17.51
N ALA A 280 -6.60 -7.34 16.56
CA ALA A 280 -7.00 -8.72 16.79
C ALA A 280 -7.05 -9.52 15.48
N ILE A 281 -7.03 -10.84 15.59
CA ILE A 281 -7.48 -11.76 14.53
C ILE A 281 -8.78 -12.43 14.97
N SER A 282 -9.70 -12.63 14.04
CA SER A 282 -10.99 -13.26 14.33
C SER A 282 -11.38 -14.27 13.26
N PHE A 283 -12.14 -15.28 13.65
CA PHE A 283 -12.59 -16.37 12.79
C PHE A 283 -13.85 -17.01 13.39
N ASP A 284 -14.57 -17.78 12.58
CA ASP A 284 -15.75 -18.52 13.00
C ASP A 284 -15.44 -20.01 13.19
N THR A 285 -15.92 -20.58 14.30
CA THR A 285 -15.91 -22.02 14.58
C THR A 285 -17.02 -22.39 15.56
N THR A 286 -17.59 -23.58 15.41
CA THR A 286 -18.47 -24.19 16.43
C THR A 286 -17.69 -24.90 17.52
N SER A 287 -16.41 -25.22 17.27
CA SER A 287 -15.54 -25.92 18.21
C SER A 287 -15.30 -25.13 19.50
N ASP A 288 -15.03 -25.85 20.60
CA ASP A 288 -14.73 -25.26 21.89
C ASP A 288 -13.24 -24.91 22.00
N ILE A 289 -12.94 -23.66 22.34
CA ILE A 289 -11.57 -23.17 22.51
C ILE A 289 -11.15 -23.41 23.96
N SER A 290 -10.18 -24.30 24.19
CA SER A 290 -9.68 -24.64 25.52
C SER A 290 -8.55 -23.72 25.98
N SER A 291 -7.70 -23.25 25.06
CA SER A 291 -6.66 -22.27 25.36
C SER A 291 -6.22 -21.50 24.12
N VAL A 292 -5.73 -20.28 24.37
CA VAL A 292 -5.09 -19.42 23.37
C VAL A 292 -3.79 -18.88 23.98
N GLU A 293 -2.66 -19.18 23.38
CA GLU A 293 -1.34 -18.71 23.79
C GLU A 293 -0.81 -17.67 22.80
N GLY A 294 -0.02 -16.69 23.29
CA GLY A 294 0.52 -15.62 22.44
C GLY A 294 -0.43 -14.45 22.18
N CYS A 295 -1.50 -14.32 22.96
CA CYS A 295 -2.44 -13.19 22.89
C CYS A 295 -2.50 -12.39 24.19
N ASP A 296 -3.18 -11.25 24.16
CA ASP A 296 -3.59 -10.51 25.37
C ASP A 296 -4.83 -11.13 26.00
N SER A 297 -5.84 -11.36 25.17
CA SER A 297 -7.13 -11.92 25.56
C SER A 297 -7.81 -12.54 24.33
N PHE A 298 -8.78 -13.42 24.56
CA PHE A 298 -9.68 -13.89 23.51
C PHE A 298 -11.12 -13.95 24.01
N ILE A 299 -12.07 -13.80 23.09
CA ILE A 299 -13.50 -13.82 23.36
C ILE A 299 -14.18 -14.67 22.30
N LYS A 300 -15.05 -15.60 22.69
CA LYS A 300 -15.98 -16.31 21.79
C LYS A 300 -17.40 -15.80 22.01
N LYS A 301 -18.03 -15.23 20.98
CA LYS A 301 -19.43 -14.79 20.98
C LYS A 301 -20.19 -15.55 19.89
N GLY A 302 -21.08 -16.46 20.29
CA GLY A 302 -21.66 -17.42 19.35
C GLY A 302 -20.57 -18.27 18.72
N ASN A 303 -20.49 -18.28 17.39
CA ASN A 303 -19.44 -18.99 16.66
C ASN A 303 -18.19 -18.14 16.40
N THR A 304 -18.24 -16.83 16.60
CA THR A 304 -17.12 -15.95 16.30
C THR A 304 -16.14 -15.89 17.47
N VAL A 305 -14.88 -16.24 17.20
CA VAL A 305 -13.74 -16.08 18.10
C VAL A 305 -12.97 -14.83 17.69
N THR A 306 -12.62 -13.99 18.66
CA THR A 306 -11.75 -12.81 18.47
C THR A 306 -10.58 -12.91 19.44
N ILE A 307 -9.37 -12.90 18.92
CA ILE A 307 -8.12 -12.98 19.69
C ILE A 307 -7.40 -11.63 19.60
N ASN A 308 -7.34 -10.91 20.72
CA ASN A 308 -6.71 -9.60 20.80
C ASN A 308 -5.19 -9.75 20.98
N LEU A 309 -4.44 -8.97 20.21
CA LEU A 309 -2.98 -8.89 20.35
C LEU A 309 -2.59 -8.06 21.58
N LYS A 310 -1.44 -8.40 22.16
CA LYS A 310 -0.81 -7.60 23.22
C LYS A 310 -0.42 -6.24 22.68
N GLY A 311 -0.53 -5.20 23.51
CA GLY A 311 -0.30 -3.82 23.08
C GLY A 311 1.03 -3.60 22.34
N TYR A 312 2.12 -4.20 22.84
CA TYR A 312 3.47 -4.09 22.23
C TYR A 312 3.68 -5.00 21.01
N GLU A 313 2.71 -5.82 20.63
CA GLU A 313 2.75 -6.74 19.47
C GLU A 313 1.79 -6.29 18.35
N ARG A 314 1.12 -5.13 18.49
CA ARG A 314 0.12 -4.65 17.54
C ARG A 314 0.70 -4.08 16.25
N VAL A 315 1.96 -3.65 16.26
CA VAL A 315 2.62 -2.99 15.12
C VAL A 315 3.51 -4.01 14.41
N PHE A 316 3.28 -4.18 13.10
CA PHE A 316 4.01 -5.10 12.23
C PHE A 316 4.83 -4.31 11.22
N PRO A 317 6.03 -3.80 11.59
CA PRO A 317 6.96 -3.24 10.63
C PRO A 317 7.52 -4.33 9.72
N TYR A 318 8.39 -3.96 8.78
CA TYR A 318 9.02 -4.91 7.85
C TYR A 318 9.56 -6.18 8.52
N ASP A 319 9.43 -7.30 7.81
CA ASP A 319 9.94 -8.63 8.17
C ASP A 319 9.50 -9.09 9.57
N THR A 320 8.26 -8.78 9.95
CA THR A 320 7.72 -9.08 11.28
C THR A 320 6.60 -10.10 11.19
N THR A 321 6.79 -11.25 11.86
CA THR A 321 5.75 -12.28 12.01
C THR A 321 5.43 -12.49 13.49
N ARG A 322 4.15 -12.70 13.79
CA ARG A 322 3.65 -13.14 15.10
C ARG A 322 2.75 -14.34 14.91
N THR A 323 2.79 -15.26 15.88
CA THR A 323 2.01 -16.48 15.86
C THR A 323 1.21 -16.63 17.14
N ILE A 324 0.01 -17.20 17.02
CA ILE A 324 -0.93 -17.44 18.13
C ILE A 324 -1.32 -18.90 18.09
N ARG A 325 -1.17 -19.60 19.22
CA ARG A 325 -1.48 -21.04 19.32
C ARG A 325 -2.86 -21.20 19.93
N VAL A 326 -3.74 -21.92 19.24
CA VAL A 326 -5.14 -22.13 19.62
C VAL A 326 -5.39 -23.62 19.77
N LYS A 327 -5.78 -24.05 20.97
CA LYS A 327 -6.14 -25.45 21.26
C LYS A 327 -7.62 -25.55 21.58
N GLY A 328 -8.22 -26.68 21.23
CA GLY A 328 -9.63 -26.89 21.51
C GLY A 328 -10.12 -28.29 21.23
N ASN A 329 -11.42 -28.48 21.43
CA ASN A 329 -12.12 -29.72 21.14
C ASN A 329 -13.11 -29.50 19.99
N LYS A 330 -13.09 -30.43 19.03
CA LYS A 330 -13.98 -30.42 17.87
C LYS A 330 -15.44 -30.53 18.33
N SER A 331 -16.29 -29.65 17.84
CA SER A 331 -17.72 -29.66 18.15
C SER A 331 -18.51 -28.98 17.03
N GLY A 332 -19.72 -29.47 16.76
CA GLY A 332 -20.63 -28.91 15.76
C GLY A 332 -20.15 -29.10 14.32
N ASN A 333 -20.59 -28.19 13.44
CA ASN A 333 -20.47 -28.35 11.97
C ASN A 333 -19.41 -27.43 11.33
N ILE A 334 -18.94 -26.41 12.04
CA ILE A 334 -17.89 -25.49 11.57
C ILE A 334 -16.65 -25.77 12.42
N ILE A 335 -16.05 -26.94 12.21
CA ILE A 335 -14.93 -27.38 13.05
C ILE A 335 -13.71 -26.50 12.80
N ASN A 336 -13.31 -26.36 11.53
CA ASN A 336 -12.14 -25.59 11.14
C ASN A 336 -12.44 -24.08 11.08
N PRO A 337 -11.44 -23.21 11.32
CA PRO A 337 -11.59 -21.77 11.20
C PRO A 337 -12.11 -21.36 9.81
N GLN A 338 -13.22 -20.61 9.80
CA GLN A 338 -13.77 -19.95 8.62
C GLN A 338 -13.77 -18.43 8.82
N ASN A 339 -13.94 -17.67 7.74
CA ASN A 339 -14.07 -16.20 7.77
C ASN A 339 -12.95 -15.51 8.58
N ILE A 340 -11.72 -16.00 8.43
CA ILE A 340 -10.57 -15.46 9.12
C ILE A 340 -10.34 -14.04 8.62
N LYS A 341 -10.25 -13.08 9.55
CA LYS A 341 -9.98 -11.68 9.27
C LYS A 341 -9.05 -11.08 10.32
N VAL A 342 -8.17 -10.21 9.88
CA VAL A 342 -7.41 -9.31 10.75
C VAL A 342 -8.23 -8.05 11.00
N ASN A 343 -8.26 -7.60 12.25
CA ASN A 343 -8.94 -6.39 12.66
C ASN A 343 -7.89 -5.30 12.77
N LEU A 344 -7.68 -4.55 11.69
CA LEU A 344 -6.71 -3.47 11.63
C LEU A 344 -7.05 -2.37 12.65
N MET A 345 -6.05 -1.60 13.06
CA MET A 345 -6.22 -0.35 13.81
C MET A 345 -6.66 0.79 12.88
N ARG A 346 -7.63 0.52 12.00
CA ARG A 346 -8.30 1.48 11.12
C ARG A 346 -9.80 1.28 11.25
N GLY A 347 -10.54 2.38 11.29
CA GLY A 347 -11.99 2.38 11.38
C GLY A 347 -12.69 2.03 10.06
N ASP A 348 -13.95 1.64 10.16
CA ASP A 348 -14.86 1.56 8.99
C ASP A 348 -15.25 2.99 8.58
N ILE A 349 -14.40 3.61 7.79
CA ILE A 349 -14.54 4.98 7.32
C ILE A 349 -15.24 5.01 5.95
N PRO A 350 -16.34 5.77 5.77
CA PRO A 350 -16.98 5.86 4.47
C PRO A 350 -16.20 6.83 3.58
N TYR A 351 -15.72 6.31 2.45
CA TYR A 351 -15.30 7.09 1.28
C TYR A 351 -16.34 6.87 0.16
N PRO A 352 -17.21 7.86 -0.14
CA PRO A 352 -18.21 7.72 -1.19
C PRO A 352 -17.56 7.32 -2.52
N GLN A 353 -18.20 6.39 -3.22
CA GLN A 353 -17.76 5.94 -4.54
C GLN A 353 -18.21 6.95 -5.58
N TYR A 354 -17.27 7.47 -6.36
CA TYR A 354 -17.57 8.35 -7.50
C TYR A 354 -17.57 7.55 -8.79
N THR A 355 -18.37 8.01 -9.76
CA THR A 355 -18.38 7.46 -11.11
C THR A 355 -16.98 7.55 -11.71
N GLY A 356 -16.43 6.38 -12.08
CA GLY A 356 -15.11 6.27 -12.71
C GLY A 356 -15.10 6.67 -14.19
N LEU A 357 -14.00 6.39 -14.87
CA LEU A 357 -13.94 6.49 -16.33
C LEU A 357 -14.88 5.47 -16.99
N PRO A 358 -15.39 5.74 -18.21
CA PRO A 358 -16.09 4.73 -19.01
C PRO A 358 -15.31 3.42 -19.09
N SER A 359 -16.01 2.28 -19.04
CA SER A 359 -15.38 0.94 -19.08
C SER A 359 -14.63 0.65 -20.38
N SER A 360 -14.81 1.46 -21.43
CA SER A 360 -14.06 1.38 -22.68
C SER A 360 -12.65 1.98 -22.60
N TRP A 361 -12.35 2.72 -21.52
CA TRP A 361 -11.01 3.22 -21.22
C TRP A 361 -10.11 2.12 -20.62
N TYR A 362 -8.83 2.13 -21.01
CA TYR A 362 -7.78 1.30 -20.40
C TYR A 362 -6.41 1.95 -20.57
N LYS A 363 -5.45 1.59 -19.70
CA LYS A 363 -4.07 2.11 -19.71
C LYS A 363 -3.38 1.83 -21.04
N GLY A 364 -2.65 2.83 -21.56
CA GLY A 364 -1.88 2.70 -22.80
C GLY A 364 -2.73 2.73 -24.07
N LYS A 365 -4.03 3.03 -23.99
CA LYS A 365 -4.90 3.10 -25.18
C LYS A 365 -4.40 4.15 -26.17
N THR A 366 -4.03 3.72 -27.37
CA THR A 366 -3.45 4.58 -28.42
C THR A 366 -4.52 5.20 -29.33
N ASP A 367 -5.65 4.52 -29.52
CA ASP A 367 -6.79 4.98 -30.34
C ASP A 367 -7.88 5.63 -29.47
N LEU A 368 -7.48 6.41 -28.46
CA LEU A 368 -8.36 7.00 -27.46
C LEU A 368 -9.41 7.93 -28.10
N LYS A 369 -10.70 7.68 -27.82
CA LYS A 369 -11.84 8.47 -28.32
C LYS A 369 -12.48 9.26 -27.20
N LEU A 370 -13.25 10.30 -27.55
CA LEU A 370 -14.01 11.07 -26.57
C LEU A 370 -14.96 10.19 -25.72
N SER A 371 -15.59 9.18 -26.33
CA SER A 371 -16.49 8.23 -25.64
C SER A 371 -15.78 7.36 -24.59
N ASP A 372 -14.44 7.27 -24.63
CA ASP A 372 -13.66 6.58 -23.60
C ASP A 372 -13.45 7.47 -22.36
N LEU A 373 -13.69 8.77 -22.46
CA LEU A 373 -13.47 9.74 -21.38
C LEU A 373 -14.78 10.34 -20.87
N VAL A 374 -15.76 10.47 -21.75
CA VAL A 374 -17.04 11.13 -21.51
C VAL A 374 -18.18 10.18 -21.87
N ALA A 375 -18.89 9.69 -20.85
CA ALA A 375 -20.01 8.76 -21.03
C ALA A 375 -21.26 9.43 -21.62
N ASP A 376 -21.58 10.65 -21.15
CA ASP A 376 -22.68 11.47 -21.63
C ASP A 376 -22.22 12.92 -21.78
N SER A 377 -21.98 13.36 -23.02
CA SER A 377 -21.50 14.72 -23.30
C SER A 377 -22.50 15.81 -22.91
N SER A 378 -23.80 15.52 -22.87
CA SER A 378 -24.81 16.52 -22.52
C SER A 378 -24.76 16.83 -21.03
N ALA A 379 -24.65 15.80 -20.19
CA ALA A 379 -24.44 15.95 -18.76
C ALA A 379 -23.05 16.54 -18.44
N TYR A 380 -22.03 16.07 -19.15
CA TYR A 380 -20.64 16.49 -18.95
C TYR A 380 -20.46 17.99 -19.10
N TYR A 381 -20.92 18.57 -20.22
CA TYR A 381 -20.79 19.99 -20.53
C TYR A 381 -22.01 20.83 -20.09
N ASN A 382 -22.87 20.30 -19.21
CA ASN A 382 -24.01 21.06 -18.70
C ASN A 382 -23.51 22.27 -17.88
N THR A 383 -23.97 23.47 -18.22
CA THR A 383 -23.60 24.70 -17.52
C THR A 383 -24.37 24.91 -16.23
N GLY A 384 -25.57 24.33 -16.12
CA GLY A 384 -26.43 24.46 -14.95
C GLY A 384 -25.84 23.73 -13.73
N VAL A 385 -25.82 24.42 -12.59
CA VAL A 385 -25.37 23.89 -11.30
C VAL A 385 -26.55 23.91 -10.33
N ALA A 386 -26.76 22.79 -9.63
CA ALA A 386 -27.73 22.71 -8.54
C ALA A 386 -27.07 23.14 -7.22
N PRO A 387 -27.83 23.65 -6.23
CA PRO A 387 -27.31 23.86 -4.89
C PRO A 387 -26.77 22.55 -4.29
N SER A 388 -25.67 22.64 -3.56
CA SER A 388 -25.06 21.48 -2.88
C SER A 388 -25.57 21.35 -1.44
N THR A 389 -25.59 20.11 -0.94
CA THR A 389 -25.89 19.82 0.47
C THR A 389 -24.69 19.24 1.21
N ASP A 390 -23.54 19.09 0.54
CA ASP A 390 -22.36 18.50 1.13
C ASP A 390 -21.67 19.47 2.10
N HIS A 391 -21.17 18.93 3.22
CA HIS A 391 -20.51 19.70 4.27
C HIS A 391 -18.98 19.50 4.19
N LEU A 392 -18.41 18.66 5.06
CA LEU A 392 -16.98 18.30 5.05
C LEU A 392 -16.63 17.36 3.89
N ILE A 393 -17.39 16.27 3.77
CA ILE A 393 -17.21 15.25 2.74
C ILE A 393 -18.26 15.47 1.66
N ALA A 394 -17.83 15.38 0.41
CA ALA A 394 -18.68 15.43 -0.76
C ALA A 394 -19.32 14.05 -0.99
N TYR A 395 -20.32 13.70 -0.17
CA TYR A 395 -21.04 12.43 -0.27
C TYR A 395 -21.96 12.40 -1.50
N ASN A 396 -22.57 13.54 -1.84
CA ASN A 396 -23.52 13.68 -2.93
C ASN A 396 -23.11 14.85 -3.83
N PRO A 397 -21.97 14.74 -4.54
CA PRO A 397 -21.49 15.83 -5.36
C PRO A 397 -22.54 16.21 -6.41
N VAL A 398 -22.78 17.51 -6.60
CA VAL A 398 -23.78 18.03 -7.56
C VAL A 398 -23.46 17.70 -9.02
N SER A 399 -22.23 17.23 -9.30
CA SER A 399 -21.81 16.71 -10.59
C SER A 399 -20.79 15.58 -10.40
N ASP A 400 -21.00 14.51 -11.16
CA ASP A 400 -20.11 13.36 -11.25
C ASP A 400 -18.79 13.66 -11.97
N THR A 401 -18.71 14.71 -12.77
CA THR A 401 -17.54 14.97 -13.64
C THR A 401 -17.00 16.38 -13.54
N GLN A 402 -17.80 17.35 -13.09
CA GLN A 402 -17.33 18.72 -12.91
C GLN A 402 -16.73 18.98 -11.52
N LEU A 403 -15.69 19.79 -11.49
CA LEU A 403 -15.16 20.39 -10.28
C LEU A 403 -15.91 21.71 -10.01
N ILE A 404 -16.90 21.65 -9.12
CA ILE A 404 -17.68 22.82 -8.73
C ILE A 404 -17.00 23.49 -7.54
N ILE A 405 -16.53 24.72 -7.76
CA ILE A 405 -16.00 25.61 -6.73
C ILE A 405 -16.71 26.95 -6.92
N ALA A 406 -17.61 27.30 -6.01
CA ALA A 406 -18.35 28.56 -6.08
C ALA A 406 -17.55 29.74 -5.50
N GLU A 407 -17.76 30.92 -6.08
CA GLU A 407 -17.15 32.19 -5.68
C GLU A 407 -18.23 33.20 -5.24
N PRO A 408 -18.94 32.95 -4.12
CA PRO A 408 -20.03 33.83 -3.69
C PRO A 408 -19.54 35.27 -3.51
N HIS A 409 -20.24 36.20 -4.15
CA HIS A 409 -19.90 37.63 -4.16
C HIS A 409 -20.03 38.30 -2.78
N SER A 410 -20.78 37.69 -1.87
CA SER A 410 -20.86 38.12 -0.48
C SER A 410 -21.27 36.94 0.41
N VAL A 411 -20.61 36.80 1.55
CA VAL A 411 -21.03 35.91 2.63
C VAL A 411 -21.85 36.72 3.64
N ASN A 412 -23.08 36.29 3.92
CA ASN A 412 -23.97 36.95 4.89
C ASN A 412 -23.62 36.54 6.34
N TYR A 413 -22.36 36.76 6.72
CA TYR A 413 -21.80 36.50 8.05
C TYR A 413 -20.51 37.31 8.21
N PRO A 414 -20.19 37.86 9.40
CA PRO A 414 -18.95 38.60 9.64
C PRO A 414 -17.74 37.67 9.72
N VAL A 415 -17.30 37.14 8.58
CA VAL A 415 -16.17 36.20 8.50
C VAL A 415 -14.88 36.90 8.93
N ASN A 416 -14.24 36.38 9.98
CA ASN A 416 -13.09 37.02 10.63
C ASN A 416 -13.36 38.49 11.02
N GLY A 417 -14.61 38.81 11.38
CA GLY A 417 -15.04 40.16 11.72
C GLY A 417 -15.29 41.06 10.50
N VAL A 418 -15.27 40.52 9.28
CA VAL A 418 -15.49 41.27 8.04
C VAL A 418 -16.88 40.98 7.50
N GLU A 419 -17.71 42.03 7.41
CA GLU A 419 -18.99 41.99 6.72
C GLU A 419 -18.80 42.10 5.20
N GLY A 420 -19.59 41.34 4.43
CA GLY A 420 -19.57 41.41 2.96
C GLY A 420 -18.30 40.83 2.33
N LEU A 421 -17.68 39.82 2.95
CA LEU A 421 -16.53 39.11 2.39
C LEU A 421 -16.93 38.45 1.06
N ARG A 422 -16.13 38.68 0.02
CA ARG A 422 -16.24 37.99 -1.28
C ARG A 422 -15.33 36.77 -1.28
N MET A 423 -15.85 35.63 -1.69
CA MET A 423 -15.01 34.46 -1.94
C MET A 423 -14.46 34.45 -3.35
N TRP A 424 -13.25 33.93 -3.51
CA TRP A 424 -12.58 33.80 -4.81
C TRP A 424 -11.53 32.69 -4.80
N VAL A 425 -11.10 32.24 -5.97
CA VAL A 425 -10.02 31.27 -6.15
C VAL A 425 -8.76 31.98 -6.66
N PRO A 426 -7.68 32.09 -5.85
CA PRO A 426 -6.52 32.91 -6.19
C PRO A 426 -5.61 32.29 -7.26
N SER A 427 -5.74 31.00 -7.54
CA SER A 427 -4.84 30.26 -8.43
C SER A 427 -5.51 29.03 -9.03
N LYS A 428 -5.26 28.74 -10.31
CA LYS A 428 -5.65 27.46 -10.91
C LYS A 428 -5.00 26.26 -10.22
N PHE A 429 -3.79 26.41 -9.68
CA PHE A 429 -3.09 25.32 -8.98
C PHE A 429 -3.73 24.98 -7.64
N ILE A 430 -4.25 25.97 -6.89
CA ILE A 430 -5.01 25.63 -5.67
C ILE A 430 -6.26 24.85 -6.03
N ALA A 431 -6.98 25.26 -7.07
CA ALA A 431 -8.16 24.53 -7.54
C ALA A 431 -7.83 23.12 -8.05
N MET A 432 -6.70 22.90 -8.75
CA MET A 432 -6.23 21.56 -9.10
C MET A 432 -5.95 20.71 -7.85
N GLY A 433 -5.33 21.29 -6.82
CA GLY A 433 -5.13 20.64 -5.52
C GLY A 433 -6.44 20.30 -4.80
N LEU A 434 -7.43 21.20 -4.84
CA LEU A 434 -8.78 20.95 -4.32
C LEU A 434 -9.50 19.83 -5.10
N GLY A 435 -9.34 19.77 -6.43
CA GLY A 435 -9.85 18.69 -7.26
C GLY A 435 -9.22 17.34 -6.89
N PHE A 436 -7.91 17.31 -6.63
CA PHE A 436 -7.24 16.13 -6.07
C PHE A 436 -7.81 15.74 -4.71
N ALA A 437 -8.00 16.72 -3.82
CA ALA A 437 -8.57 16.45 -2.50
C ALA A 437 -9.99 15.88 -2.57
N LYS A 438 -10.82 16.35 -3.50
CA LYS A 438 -12.15 15.81 -3.79
C LYS A 438 -12.06 14.37 -4.34
N GLU A 439 -11.21 14.12 -5.33
CA GLU A 439 -11.11 12.81 -6.00
C GLU A 439 -10.37 11.73 -5.21
N THR A 440 -9.55 12.09 -4.23
CA THR A 440 -8.78 11.13 -3.43
C THR A 440 -9.38 11.00 -2.03
N PHE A 441 -9.62 12.13 -1.36
CA PHE A 441 -10.06 12.16 0.04
C PHE A 441 -11.54 12.44 0.22
N ARG A 442 -12.28 12.71 -0.88
CA ARG A 442 -13.71 13.04 -0.87
C ARG A 442 -14.02 14.33 -0.12
N ILE A 443 -13.04 15.19 0.11
CA ILE A 443 -13.25 16.46 0.82
C ILE A 443 -13.97 17.45 -0.10
N ASN A 444 -15.00 18.09 0.42
CA ASN A 444 -15.73 19.14 -0.28
C ASN A 444 -14.80 20.35 -0.56
N PRO A 445 -14.62 20.77 -1.82
CA PRO A 445 -13.85 21.96 -2.14
C PRO A 445 -14.33 23.23 -1.42
N HIS A 446 -15.64 23.38 -1.18
CA HIS A 446 -16.19 24.53 -0.45
C HIS A 446 -15.75 24.55 1.03
N TYR A 447 -15.63 23.37 1.66
CA TYR A 447 -15.06 23.26 3.00
C TYR A 447 -13.61 23.76 3.03
N MET A 448 -12.79 23.31 2.09
CA MET A 448 -11.39 23.73 2.00
C MET A 448 -11.28 25.23 1.74
N CYS A 449 -12.13 25.81 0.87
CA CYS A 449 -12.14 27.25 0.63
C CYS A 449 -12.50 28.02 1.91
N GLY A 450 -13.52 27.57 2.64
CA GLY A 450 -13.88 28.14 3.94
C GLY A 450 -12.76 28.03 4.97
N LEU A 451 -12.10 26.88 5.06
CA LEU A 451 -10.96 26.66 5.95
C LEU A 451 -9.80 27.60 5.60
N GLY A 452 -9.37 27.65 4.35
CA GLY A 452 -8.26 28.50 3.91
C GLY A 452 -8.55 29.99 4.09
N THR A 453 -9.81 30.43 3.92
CA THR A 453 -10.22 31.80 4.24
C THR A 453 -10.17 32.07 5.73
N LYS A 454 -10.67 31.14 6.55
CA LYS A 454 -10.65 31.30 8.00
C LYS A 454 -9.22 31.41 8.54
N GLU A 455 -8.34 30.55 8.05
CA GLU A 455 -6.96 30.40 8.53
C GLU A 455 -6.02 31.51 8.02
N ASN A 456 -6.09 31.88 6.73
CA ASN A 456 -5.15 32.84 6.14
C ASN A 456 -5.77 33.72 5.05
N PHE A 457 -7.09 33.93 5.04
CA PHE A 457 -7.80 34.70 4.00
C PHE A 457 -7.54 34.21 2.56
N THR A 458 -7.10 32.96 2.37
CA THR A 458 -6.65 32.46 1.07
C THR A 458 -7.70 32.62 -0.03
N PHE A 459 -8.96 32.32 0.29
CA PHE A 459 -10.08 32.42 -0.65
C PHE A 459 -11.02 33.58 -0.31
N GLY A 460 -10.59 34.54 0.52
CA GLY A 460 -11.42 35.61 1.03
C GLY A 460 -10.88 37.00 0.70
N LEU A 461 -11.68 37.79 0.01
CA LEU A 461 -11.42 39.18 -0.30
C LEU A 461 -12.29 40.08 0.58
N VAL A 462 -11.69 41.17 1.06
CA VAL A 462 -12.38 42.15 1.89
C VAL A 462 -12.76 43.39 1.07
N PRO A 463 -13.94 43.97 1.29
CA PRO A 463 -14.39 45.13 0.52
C PRO A 463 -13.59 46.38 0.90
N ALA A 464 -13.52 47.34 -0.02
CA ALA A 464 -12.83 48.62 0.22
C ALA A 464 -13.38 49.41 1.43
N SER A 465 -14.63 49.18 1.81
CA SER A 465 -15.26 49.77 3.00
C SER A 465 -14.59 49.39 4.32
N THR A 466 -13.79 48.31 4.35
CA THR A 466 -12.98 47.92 5.51
C THR A 466 -11.78 48.84 5.75
N GLY A 467 -11.40 49.67 4.77
CA GLY A 467 -10.19 50.49 4.81
C GLY A 467 -8.89 49.71 4.59
N SER A 468 -8.97 48.43 4.21
CA SER A 468 -7.78 47.65 3.86
C SER A 468 -7.08 48.21 2.62
N THR A 469 -5.77 48.02 2.54
CA THR A 469 -4.91 48.38 1.40
C THR A 469 -4.00 47.23 0.97
N THR A 470 -4.15 46.06 1.59
CA THR A 470 -3.29 44.89 1.37
C THR A 470 -3.64 44.19 0.08
N ASN A 471 -2.63 43.88 -0.74
CA ASN A 471 -2.73 43.08 -1.97
C ASN A 471 -4.00 43.39 -2.79
N PRO A 472 -4.09 44.57 -3.42
CA PRO A 472 -5.28 44.96 -4.18
C PRO A 472 -5.53 43.98 -5.34
N VAL A 473 -6.77 43.53 -5.47
CA VAL A 473 -7.25 42.62 -6.52
C VAL A 473 -8.43 43.30 -7.23
N VAL A 474 -8.41 43.32 -8.56
CA VAL A 474 -9.52 43.87 -9.35
C VAL A 474 -10.31 42.72 -9.96
N ILE A 475 -11.59 42.61 -9.62
CA ILE A 475 -12.51 41.60 -10.16
C ILE A 475 -13.75 42.34 -10.66
N ASP A 476 -14.16 42.07 -11.91
CA ASP A 476 -15.33 42.70 -12.55
C ASP A 476 -15.31 44.25 -12.52
N GLY A 477 -14.12 44.85 -12.50
CA GLY A 477 -13.94 46.31 -12.42
C GLY A 477 -14.03 46.89 -11.01
N GLU A 478 -14.29 46.07 -9.99
CA GLU A 478 -14.30 46.46 -8.58
C GLU A 478 -12.97 46.13 -7.90
N THR A 479 -12.47 47.05 -7.06
CA THR A 479 -11.25 46.82 -6.27
C THR A 479 -11.59 46.20 -4.93
N TRP A 480 -10.96 45.06 -4.68
CA TRP A 480 -10.99 44.30 -3.44
C TRP A 480 -9.59 44.23 -2.85
N TYR A 481 -9.48 43.84 -1.58
CA TYR A 481 -8.20 43.68 -0.90
C TYR A 481 -8.05 42.26 -0.38
N TRP A 482 -6.85 41.71 -0.47
CA TRP A 482 -6.58 40.33 -0.10
C TRP A 482 -5.64 40.26 1.12
N PRO A 483 -6.17 40.07 2.34
CA PRO A 483 -5.37 40.11 3.57
C PRO A 483 -4.45 38.91 3.80
N ILE A 484 -4.28 38.02 2.82
CA ILE A 484 -3.43 36.84 2.93
C ILE A 484 -2.00 37.20 3.35
N GLN A 485 -1.42 36.38 4.23
CA GLN A 485 0.01 36.36 4.49
C GLN A 485 0.68 35.38 3.52
N LYS A 486 1.03 35.86 2.30
CA LYS A 486 1.58 35.01 1.21
C LYS A 486 2.82 34.22 1.60
N GLU A 487 3.69 34.80 2.42
CA GLU A 487 4.98 34.22 2.81
C GLU A 487 4.90 33.37 4.10
N HIS A 488 3.70 33.15 4.64
CA HIS A 488 3.54 32.40 5.88
C HIS A 488 4.09 30.97 5.73
N PRO A 489 4.94 30.47 6.66
CA PRO A 489 5.54 29.14 6.54
C PRO A 489 4.50 28.02 6.52
N ASP A 490 3.39 28.19 7.26
CA ASP A 490 2.31 27.20 7.36
C ASP A 490 1.29 27.31 6.20
N GLY A 491 1.54 28.23 5.27
CA GLY A 491 0.85 28.28 3.97
C GLY A 491 -0.60 28.78 4.00
N PRO A 492 -1.36 28.45 2.93
CA PRO A 492 -2.74 28.92 2.73
C PRO A 492 -3.76 28.38 3.74
N PHE A 493 -3.44 27.27 4.42
CA PHE A 493 -4.34 26.56 5.35
C PHE A 493 -3.81 26.52 6.79
N GLN A 494 -2.70 27.23 7.08
CA GLN A 494 -2.05 27.28 8.39
C GLN A 494 -1.74 25.89 8.97
N GLN A 495 -1.27 24.97 8.13
CA GLN A 495 -0.88 23.65 8.61
C GLN A 495 0.46 23.76 9.35
N GLU A 496 0.45 23.77 10.68
CA GLU A 496 1.68 23.90 11.46
C GLU A 496 2.65 22.71 11.27
N ALA A 497 3.95 22.98 11.42
CA ALA A 497 4.99 21.95 11.35
C ALA A 497 4.78 20.77 12.32
N GLY A 498 4.16 20.99 13.48
CA GLY A 498 3.81 19.93 14.42
C GLY A 498 2.82 18.92 13.81
N ASN A 499 1.69 19.41 13.31
CA ASN A 499 0.69 18.60 12.64
C ASN A 499 1.23 17.94 11.37
N PHE A 500 2.06 18.64 10.57
CA PHE A 500 2.71 18.03 9.41
C PHE A 500 3.60 16.84 9.79
N ASN A 501 4.40 16.96 10.86
CA ASN A 501 5.27 15.88 11.31
C ASN A 501 4.48 14.71 11.92
N GLU A 502 3.32 14.97 12.54
CA GLU A 502 2.39 13.93 12.96
C GLU A 502 1.85 13.16 11.75
N CYS A 503 1.33 13.87 10.73
CA CYS A 503 0.90 13.25 9.47
C CYS A 503 2.02 12.44 8.83
N LYS A 504 3.26 12.94 8.82
CA LYS A 504 4.43 12.22 8.29
C LYS A 504 4.73 10.93 9.06
N GLY A 505 4.54 10.95 10.38
CA GLY A 505 4.75 9.77 11.22
C GLY A 505 3.69 8.69 11.08
N GLU A 506 2.51 9.04 10.57
CA GLU A 506 1.34 8.16 10.49
C GLU A 506 0.93 7.82 9.05
N TYR A 507 1.30 8.62 8.05
CA TYR A 507 1.11 8.36 6.63
C TYR A 507 2.44 8.25 5.89
N PRO A 508 3.21 7.18 6.13
CA PRO A 508 4.49 6.99 5.45
C PRO A 508 4.32 6.90 3.94
N ASP A 509 3.17 6.45 3.43
CA ASP A 509 2.90 6.34 1.99
C ASP A 509 2.78 7.68 1.27
N TYR A 510 2.16 8.69 1.90
CA TYR A 510 2.07 10.03 1.32
C TYR A 510 3.31 10.89 1.59
N LEU A 511 3.89 10.75 2.77
CA LEU A 511 4.95 11.63 3.26
C LEU A 511 6.17 10.78 3.59
N SER A 512 7.18 10.86 2.73
CA SER A 512 8.43 10.13 2.92
C SER A 512 9.17 10.58 4.20
N PRO A 513 10.05 9.75 4.77
CA PRO A 513 10.75 10.10 6.01
C PRO A 513 11.56 11.41 5.94
N ASP A 514 12.03 11.78 4.76
CA ASP A 514 12.77 13.01 4.47
C ASP A 514 11.89 14.22 4.16
N ALA A 515 10.57 14.07 4.10
CA ALA A 515 9.63 15.16 3.86
C ALA A 515 9.73 16.24 4.95
N LYS A 516 9.79 17.50 4.51
CA LYS A 516 9.93 18.69 5.36
C LYS A 516 8.74 19.61 5.16
N HIS A 517 8.18 20.08 6.26
CA HIS A 517 7.03 20.97 6.30
C HIS A 517 7.02 22.05 5.21
N ASP A 518 8.04 22.91 5.17
CA ASP A 518 8.12 24.04 4.23
C ASP A 518 8.15 23.60 2.74
N GLU A 519 8.52 22.36 2.42
CA GLU A 519 8.46 21.86 1.03
C GLU A 519 7.02 21.62 0.55
N TYR A 520 6.09 21.44 1.49
CA TYR A 520 4.71 21.02 1.23
C TYR A 520 3.70 22.13 1.51
N THR A 521 3.92 22.97 2.51
CA THR A 521 2.94 23.96 2.97
C THR A 521 3.23 25.38 2.48
N LYS A 522 4.51 25.76 2.44
CA LYS A 522 4.93 27.13 2.15
C LYS A 522 4.85 27.46 0.65
N LEU A 523 4.29 28.63 0.34
CA LEU A 523 4.27 29.19 -1.01
C LEU A 523 5.65 29.80 -1.36
N ILE A 524 5.99 29.82 -2.65
CA ILE A 524 7.23 30.47 -3.13
C ILE A 524 7.00 31.97 -3.28
N THR A 525 5.92 32.34 -3.96
CA THR A 525 5.55 33.73 -4.29
C THR A 525 4.16 34.07 -3.75
N GLY A 526 3.26 33.08 -3.68
CA GLY A 526 1.84 33.32 -3.41
C GLY A 526 1.12 34.09 -4.52
N ASP A 527 1.69 34.09 -5.73
CA ASP A 527 1.07 34.63 -6.94
C ASP A 527 0.27 33.54 -7.68
N PRO A 528 -0.68 33.89 -8.57
CA PRO A 528 -1.61 32.92 -9.17
C PRO A 528 -0.94 31.75 -9.93
N ASN A 529 0.31 31.90 -10.38
CA ASN A 529 1.05 30.85 -11.09
C ASN A 529 1.96 30.01 -10.17
N ASP A 530 1.88 30.18 -8.86
CA ASP A 530 2.65 29.38 -7.90
C ASP A 530 2.07 27.96 -7.78
N ALA A 531 2.77 26.97 -8.33
CA ALA A 531 2.31 25.58 -8.27
C ALA A 531 2.26 25.03 -6.84
N LYS A 532 2.97 25.63 -5.86
CA LYS A 532 2.92 25.20 -4.45
C LYS A 532 1.55 25.28 -3.82
N PHE A 533 0.65 26.07 -4.40
CA PHE A 533 -0.75 26.06 -4.00
C PHE A 533 -1.38 24.65 -4.10
N ALA A 534 -1.02 23.86 -5.11
CA ALA A 534 -1.51 22.48 -5.25
C ALA A 534 -0.98 21.61 -4.11
N THR A 535 0.33 21.69 -3.82
CA THR A 535 0.99 20.92 -2.76
C THR A 535 0.42 21.24 -1.39
N ALA A 536 0.22 22.53 -1.09
CA ALA A 536 -0.31 22.95 0.18
C ALA A 536 -1.76 22.46 0.39
N ALA A 537 -2.60 22.54 -0.64
CA ALA A 537 -3.97 22.00 -0.58
C ALA A 537 -3.99 20.49 -0.34
N ILE A 538 -3.14 19.72 -1.03
CA ILE A 538 -3.05 18.26 -0.86
C ILE A 538 -2.52 17.90 0.54
N SER A 539 -1.48 18.60 1.02
CA SER A 539 -0.91 18.39 2.35
C SER A 539 -1.92 18.62 3.47
N SER A 540 -2.69 19.72 3.38
CA SER A 540 -3.74 20.00 4.36
C SER A 540 -4.92 19.04 4.26
N ALA A 541 -5.26 18.57 3.05
CA ALA A 541 -6.25 17.50 2.86
C ALA A 541 -5.83 16.18 3.51
N ILE A 542 -4.53 15.82 3.48
CA ILE A 542 -4.00 14.66 4.19
C ILE A 542 -4.18 14.83 5.71
N SER A 543 -3.90 16.00 6.26
CA SER A 543 -4.09 16.29 7.70
C SER A 543 -5.55 16.18 8.16
N LEU A 544 -6.48 16.71 7.37
CA LEU A 544 -7.91 16.57 7.62
C LEU A 544 -8.35 15.10 7.55
N THR A 545 -7.83 14.37 6.57
CA THR A 545 -8.10 12.93 6.41
C THR A 545 -7.56 12.13 7.59
N MET A 546 -6.35 12.42 8.06
CA MET A 546 -5.76 11.83 9.28
C MET A 546 -6.67 12.02 10.48
N THR A 547 -7.12 13.25 10.72
CA THR A 547 -7.99 13.60 11.84
C THR A 547 -9.31 12.81 11.77
N ARG A 548 -9.88 12.68 10.56
CA ARG A 548 -11.09 11.89 10.33
C ARG A 548 -10.86 10.41 10.60
N GLU A 549 -9.87 9.81 9.95
CA GLU A 549 -9.46 8.40 10.13
C GLU A 549 -9.22 8.08 11.61
N PHE A 550 -8.59 8.98 12.36
CA PHE A 550 -8.32 8.81 13.78
C PHE A 550 -9.59 8.63 14.61
N LEU A 551 -10.61 9.48 14.41
CA LEU A 551 -11.88 9.34 15.11
C LEU A 551 -12.61 8.04 14.73
N TYR A 552 -12.61 7.66 13.45
CA TYR A 552 -13.19 6.38 13.02
C TYR A 552 -12.46 5.17 13.62
N SER A 553 -11.16 5.31 13.90
CA SER A 553 -10.30 4.21 14.36
C SER A 553 -10.33 3.95 15.87
N ILE A 554 -11.01 4.79 16.66
CA ILE A 554 -11.16 4.59 18.11
C ILE A 554 -12.40 3.73 18.40
N PRO A 555 -12.27 2.45 18.79
CA PRO A 555 -13.43 1.55 18.89
C PRO A 555 -14.47 1.99 19.92
N LYS A 556 -14.05 2.58 21.05
CA LYS A 556 -14.97 2.99 22.13
C LYS A 556 -15.96 4.09 21.72
N ILE A 557 -15.60 4.99 20.80
CA ILE A 557 -16.48 6.14 20.47
C ILE A 557 -17.53 5.80 19.40
N LYS A 558 -17.36 4.67 18.70
CA LYS A 558 -18.27 4.22 17.62
C LYS A 558 -18.66 5.37 16.69
N PHE A 559 -17.65 6.03 16.13
CA PHE A 559 -17.83 7.31 15.45
C PHE A 559 -18.72 7.20 14.20
N LYS A 560 -18.59 6.12 13.41
CA LYS A 560 -19.49 5.83 12.29
C LYS A 560 -20.96 5.82 12.72
N GLU A 561 -21.29 5.02 13.74
CA GLU A 561 -22.64 4.94 14.30
C GLU A 561 -23.10 6.31 14.80
N PHE A 562 -22.21 7.14 15.35
CA PHE A 562 -22.56 8.50 15.76
C PHE A 562 -22.93 9.37 14.56
N VAL A 563 -22.10 9.42 13.52
CA VAL A 563 -22.33 10.24 12.32
C VAL A 563 -23.62 9.82 11.60
N GLU A 564 -23.88 8.51 11.48
CA GLU A 564 -25.08 7.99 10.82
C GLU A 564 -26.39 8.28 11.56
N ASN A 565 -26.33 8.51 12.88
CA ASN A 565 -27.52 8.67 13.72
C ASN A 565 -27.66 10.06 14.37
N ALA A 566 -26.72 10.97 14.13
CA ALA A 566 -26.78 12.33 14.67
C ALA A 566 -27.94 13.12 14.02
N ALA A 567 -28.74 13.81 14.84
CA ALA A 567 -29.81 14.66 14.34
C ALA A 567 -29.30 15.95 13.66
N ASP A 568 -28.12 16.44 14.04
CA ASP A 568 -27.45 17.54 13.33
C ASP A 568 -26.68 17.01 12.11
N PRO A 569 -27.06 17.37 10.87
CA PRO A 569 -26.36 16.93 9.67
C PRO A 569 -24.95 17.51 9.52
N TRP A 570 -24.56 18.48 10.36
CA TRP A 570 -23.21 19.04 10.42
C TRP A 570 -22.30 18.33 11.43
N ALA A 571 -22.78 17.32 12.15
CA ALA A 571 -22.03 16.72 13.26
C ALA A 571 -20.62 16.22 12.86
N GLU A 572 -20.46 15.56 11.71
CA GLU A 572 -19.15 15.13 11.22
C GLU A 572 -18.24 16.34 10.92
N PHE A 573 -18.76 17.36 10.23
CA PHE A 573 -18.03 18.60 9.97
C PHE A 573 -17.58 19.27 11.26
N VAL A 574 -18.47 19.42 12.25
CA VAL A 574 -18.15 20.06 13.53
C VAL A 574 -17.05 19.29 14.26
N CYS A 575 -17.14 17.96 14.32
CA CYS A 575 -16.12 17.13 14.97
C CYS A 575 -14.74 17.33 14.34
N ILE A 576 -14.64 17.24 13.01
CA ILE A 576 -13.35 17.32 12.32
C ILE A 576 -12.81 18.75 12.32
N ASN A 577 -13.64 19.75 12.03
CA ASN A 577 -13.21 21.14 12.00
C ASN A 577 -12.77 21.64 13.39
N TYR A 578 -13.50 21.26 14.45
CA TYR A 578 -13.09 21.57 15.81
C TYR A 578 -11.80 20.85 16.19
N ALA A 579 -11.65 19.57 15.85
CA ALA A 579 -10.44 18.81 16.13
C ALA A 579 -9.22 19.37 15.37
N TYR A 580 -9.40 19.83 14.13
CA TYR A 580 -8.36 20.52 13.36
C TYR A 580 -7.92 21.81 14.08
N ASN A 581 -8.87 22.64 14.52
CA ASN A 581 -8.57 23.92 15.18
C ASN A 581 -8.03 23.80 16.62
N ARG A 582 -8.47 22.78 17.38
CA ARG A 582 -8.24 22.69 18.84
C ARG A 582 -7.47 21.45 19.28
N GLY A 583 -7.18 20.53 18.36
CA GLY A 583 -6.58 19.23 18.65
C GLY A 583 -7.59 18.20 19.16
N VAL A 584 -7.35 16.93 18.83
CA VAL A 584 -8.31 15.85 19.06
C VAL A 584 -8.39 15.38 20.52
N TYR A 585 -7.30 15.44 21.29
CA TYR A 585 -7.28 14.92 22.65
C TYR A 585 -8.16 15.71 23.62
N GLY A 586 -8.11 17.04 23.57
CA GLY A 586 -8.99 17.90 24.37
C GLY A 586 -10.46 17.72 24.00
N PHE A 587 -10.75 17.44 22.73
CA PHE A 587 -12.09 17.14 22.24
C PHE A 587 -12.63 15.81 22.82
N LEU A 588 -11.84 14.73 22.76
CA LEU A 588 -12.24 13.41 23.28
C LEU A 588 -12.51 13.41 24.79
N GLN A 589 -11.81 14.25 25.56
CA GLN A 589 -12.00 14.37 27.01
C GLN A 589 -13.36 14.96 27.42
N LYS A 590 -14.11 15.55 26.49
CA LYS A 590 -15.45 16.10 26.75
C LYS A 590 -16.54 15.03 26.96
N GLY A 591 -16.23 13.74 26.81
CA GLY A 591 -17.18 12.65 27.07
C GLY A 591 -18.37 12.59 26.10
N ILE A 592 -18.29 13.29 24.96
CA ILE A 592 -19.40 13.47 24.01
C ILE A 592 -19.88 12.12 23.46
N PHE A 593 -18.95 11.25 23.10
CA PHE A 593 -19.27 9.97 22.46
C PHE A 593 -19.54 8.83 23.46
N THR A 594 -19.31 9.07 24.75
CA THR A 594 -19.53 8.10 25.83
C THR A 594 -20.64 8.60 26.75
N GLU A 595 -20.30 9.36 27.79
CA GLU A 595 -21.21 9.85 28.84
C GLU A 595 -22.39 10.65 28.28
N HIS A 596 -22.16 11.47 27.26
CA HIS A 596 -23.17 12.39 26.71
C HIS A 596 -23.73 11.96 25.36
N ARG A 597 -23.52 10.70 24.95
CA ARG A 597 -23.85 10.21 23.59
C ARG A 597 -25.31 10.43 23.20
N ALA A 598 -26.25 10.11 24.10
CA ALA A 598 -27.68 10.27 23.80
C ALA A 598 -28.05 11.74 23.54
N ARG A 599 -27.46 12.68 24.30
CA ARG A 599 -27.65 14.12 24.11
C ARG A 599 -27.01 14.59 22.80
N ALA A 600 -25.82 14.08 22.50
CA ALA A 600 -25.11 14.36 21.25
C ALA A 600 -25.86 13.88 20.01
N LEU A 601 -26.52 12.73 20.07
CA LEU A 601 -27.34 12.21 18.98
C LEU A 601 -28.65 12.99 18.79
N ALA A 602 -29.23 13.53 19.87
CA ALA A 602 -30.55 14.16 19.86
C ALA A 602 -30.54 15.66 19.48
N THR A 603 -29.42 16.36 19.66
CA THR A 603 -29.35 17.80 19.35
C THR A 603 -29.33 18.06 17.84
N THR A 604 -30.03 19.11 17.41
CA THR A 604 -30.01 19.62 16.03
C THR A 604 -28.97 20.70 15.80
N ASP A 605 -28.31 21.17 16.87
CA ASP A 605 -27.15 22.07 16.81
C ASP A 605 -26.07 21.52 17.76
N PHE A 606 -25.25 20.64 17.20
CA PHE A 606 -24.23 19.91 17.92
C PHE A 606 -23.10 20.84 18.39
N ALA A 607 -22.78 21.87 17.60
CA ALA A 607 -21.74 22.83 17.94
C ALA A 607 -22.13 23.69 19.15
N ALA A 608 -23.34 24.25 19.15
CA ALA A 608 -23.83 25.08 20.25
C ALA A 608 -24.01 24.26 21.54
N GLU A 609 -24.61 23.06 21.45
CA GLU A 609 -24.89 22.19 22.60
C GLU A 609 -23.61 21.84 23.41
N PHE A 610 -22.47 21.65 22.72
CA PHE A 610 -21.22 21.24 23.35
C PHE A 610 -20.12 22.32 23.38
N GLY A 611 -20.45 23.56 22.98
CA GLY A 611 -19.52 24.69 22.97
C GLY A 611 -18.31 24.43 22.06
N LEU A 612 -18.57 23.97 20.83
CA LEU A 612 -17.56 23.57 19.86
C LEU A 612 -17.28 24.65 18.81
N SER A 613 -17.43 25.94 19.14
CA SER A 613 -17.16 27.06 18.21
C SER A 613 -15.69 27.12 17.76
N GLY A 614 -14.75 26.66 18.59
CA GLY A 614 -13.30 26.80 18.32
C GLY A 614 -12.79 28.22 18.61
N PHE A 615 -11.55 28.52 18.23
CA PHE A 615 -10.98 29.85 18.41
C PHE A 615 -11.61 30.86 17.44
N ALA A 616 -12.07 32.00 17.96
CA ALA A 616 -12.70 33.07 17.18
C ALA A 616 -13.85 32.56 16.28
N SER A 617 -14.74 31.73 16.83
CA SER A 617 -15.91 31.16 16.14
C SER A 617 -15.55 30.43 14.85
N HIS A 618 -14.49 29.62 14.91
CA HIS A 618 -13.94 28.89 13.77
C HIS A 618 -15.00 28.07 13.01
N VAL A 619 -15.79 27.28 13.72
CA VAL A 619 -16.83 26.42 13.14
C VAL A 619 -17.89 27.24 12.42
N GLU A 620 -18.37 28.31 13.04
CA GLU A 620 -19.41 29.18 12.49
C GLU A 620 -18.93 29.93 11.24
N ASN A 621 -17.69 30.42 11.24
CA ASN A 621 -17.09 31.08 10.08
C ASN A 621 -17.02 30.14 8.87
N VAL A 622 -16.46 28.94 9.07
CA VAL A 622 -16.30 27.97 7.98
C VAL A 622 -17.66 27.48 7.48
N ARG A 623 -18.60 27.22 8.41
CA ARG A 623 -19.97 26.85 8.05
C ARG A 623 -20.67 27.89 7.20
N ALA A 624 -20.62 29.17 7.57
CA ALA A 624 -21.26 30.25 6.81
C ALA A 624 -20.72 30.37 5.38
N MET A 625 -19.42 30.15 5.19
CA MET A 625 -18.79 30.13 3.86
C MET A 625 -19.22 28.91 3.03
N ILE A 626 -19.32 27.73 3.64
CA ILE A 626 -19.85 26.53 2.97
C ILE A 626 -21.31 26.75 2.55
N GLU A 627 -22.15 27.28 3.44
CA GLU A 627 -23.56 27.56 3.14
C GLU A 627 -23.70 28.56 1.99
N ALA A 628 -22.92 29.65 1.99
CA ALA A 628 -22.90 30.61 0.90
C ALA A 628 -22.45 29.99 -0.44
N ALA A 629 -21.35 29.22 -0.43
CA ALA A 629 -20.81 28.57 -1.62
C ALA A 629 -21.73 27.45 -2.15
N ASN A 630 -22.36 26.67 -1.26
CA ASN A 630 -23.32 25.64 -1.64
C ASN A 630 -24.60 26.21 -2.27
N ALA A 631 -24.99 27.43 -1.89
CA ALA A 631 -26.17 28.10 -2.43
C ALA A 631 -25.92 28.82 -3.77
N ASP A 632 -24.67 29.21 -4.06
CA ASP A 632 -24.35 29.94 -5.29
C ASP A 632 -24.22 28.97 -6.49
N THR A 633 -25.17 29.10 -7.41
CA THR A 633 -25.24 28.30 -8.65
C THR A 633 -24.81 29.10 -9.88
N THR A 634 -24.40 30.35 -9.68
CA THR A 634 -24.17 31.34 -10.74
C THR A 634 -22.70 31.68 -10.92
N HIS A 635 -21.95 31.83 -9.83
CA HIS A 635 -20.54 32.18 -9.87
C HIS A 635 -19.69 30.95 -9.57
N ILE A 636 -19.37 30.19 -10.62
CA ILE A 636 -18.60 28.95 -10.52
C ILE A 636 -17.25 29.18 -11.17
N TYR A 637 -16.18 28.96 -10.40
CA TYR A 637 -14.82 29.11 -10.87
C TYR A 637 -14.52 28.19 -12.05
N ASP A 638 -13.87 28.74 -13.06
CA ASP A 638 -13.27 27.98 -14.14
C ASP A 638 -11.97 28.66 -14.60
N SER A 639 -11.07 27.89 -15.19
CA SER A 639 -9.82 28.37 -15.75
C SER A 639 -9.40 27.50 -16.93
N GLN A 640 -8.74 28.12 -17.90
CA GLN A 640 -8.10 27.37 -18.99
C GLN A 640 -6.78 26.77 -18.49
N LEU A 641 -6.65 25.45 -18.66
CA LEU A 641 -5.44 24.70 -18.34
C LEU A 641 -4.69 24.35 -19.62
N THR A 642 -3.42 24.70 -19.66
CA THR A 642 -2.46 24.25 -20.68
C THR A 642 -1.79 22.95 -20.25
N TRP A 643 -1.09 22.28 -21.16
CA TRP A 643 -0.28 21.11 -20.80
C TRP A 643 0.87 21.47 -19.82
N ASP A 644 1.45 22.66 -19.94
CA ASP A 644 2.50 23.13 -19.02
C ASP A 644 1.98 23.27 -17.59
N ASP A 645 0.70 23.63 -17.42
CA ASP A 645 0.05 23.64 -16.10
C ASP A 645 -0.05 22.21 -15.52
N PHE A 646 -0.34 21.21 -16.35
CA PHE A 646 -0.32 19.81 -15.92
C PHE A 646 1.07 19.33 -15.55
N GLU A 647 2.11 19.68 -16.31
CA GLU A 647 3.50 19.33 -15.95
C GLU A 647 3.92 19.97 -14.63
N ALA A 648 3.54 21.24 -14.39
CA ALA A 648 3.77 21.91 -13.11
C ALA A 648 3.01 21.24 -11.96
N PHE A 649 1.73 20.90 -12.16
CA PHE A 649 0.94 20.17 -11.18
C PHE A 649 1.50 18.78 -10.88
N PHE A 650 1.91 18.01 -11.90
CA PHE A 650 2.47 16.67 -11.72
C PHE A 650 3.81 16.72 -10.99
N LYS A 651 4.64 17.73 -11.22
CA LYS A 651 5.87 17.93 -10.44
C LYS A 651 5.57 18.08 -8.96
N GLU A 652 4.56 18.86 -8.61
CA GLU A 652 4.12 19.05 -7.22
C GLU A 652 3.41 17.82 -6.64
N LEU A 653 2.59 17.12 -7.42
CA LEU A 653 1.95 15.87 -7.01
C LEU A 653 2.98 14.75 -6.74
N ARG A 654 4.07 14.71 -7.52
CA ARG A 654 5.13 13.70 -7.37
C ARG A 654 5.80 13.75 -5.99
N LEU A 655 5.69 14.86 -5.26
CA LEU A 655 6.14 14.99 -3.88
C LEU A 655 5.48 13.98 -2.93
N PHE A 656 4.25 13.55 -3.22
CA PHE A 656 3.50 12.59 -2.41
C PHE A 656 3.74 11.12 -2.82
N TYR A 657 4.60 10.89 -3.82
CA TYR A 657 4.91 9.57 -4.38
C TYR A 657 6.43 9.38 -4.57
N ARG A 658 7.23 9.89 -3.60
CA ARG A 658 8.70 9.92 -3.68
C ARG A 658 9.38 8.58 -3.40
N GLN A 659 8.67 7.59 -2.87
CA GLN A 659 9.24 6.30 -2.47
C GLN A 659 9.34 5.26 -3.60
N GLY A 660 9.36 5.73 -4.86
CA GLY A 660 9.53 4.87 -6.03
C GLY A 660 8.30 4.07 -6.45
N VAL A 661 7.14 4.38 -5.88
CA VAL A 661 5.84 3.83 -6.28
C VAL A 661 4.88 5.00 -6.57
N PRO A 662 4.46 5.21 -7.83
CA PRO A 662 4.87 4.46 -9.02
C PRO A 662 6.33 4.77 -9.40
N THR A 663 6.96 3.87 -10.16
CA THR A 663 8.31 4.08 -10.73
C THR A 663 8.30 5.25 -11.72
N ASP A 664 9.48 5.77 -12.10
CA ASP A 664 9.55 6.87 -13.08
C ASP A 664 9.00 6.47 -14.45
N ALA A 665 9.15 5.21 -14.85
CA ALA A 665 8.58 4.69 -16.09
C ALA A 665 7.06 4.66 -16.03
N GLU A 666 6.48 4.19 -14.92
CA GLU A 666 5.03 4.18 -14.71
C GLU A 666 4.45 5.60 -14.59
N TRP A 667 5.17 6.52 -13.95
CA TRP A 667 4.81 7.94 -13.88
C TRP A 667 4.83 8.59 -15.26
N ASN A 668 5.84 8.30 -16.09
CA ASN A 668 5.88 8.81 -17.46
C ASN A 668 4.75 8.22 -18.31
N ALA A 669 4.45 6.92 -18.18
CA ALA A 669 3.31 6.30 -18.84
C ALA A 669 1.97 6.94 -18.42
N MET A 670 1.80 7.26 -17.12
CA MET A 670 0.66 8.04 -16.64
C MET A 670 0.56 9.39 -17.36
N LYS A 671 1.65 10.15 -17.41
CA LYS A 671 1.65 11.46 -18.08
C LYS A 671 1.31 11.34 -19.57
N GLU A 672 1.81 10.32 -20.26
CA GLU A 672 1.49 10.05 -21.66
C GLU A 672 -0.01 9.78 -21.87
N ASP A 673 -0.62 8.96 -21.01
CA ASP A 673 -2.06 8.67 -21.04
C ASP A 673 -2.89 9.93 -20.77
N VAL A 674 -2.51 10.71 -19.75
CA VAL A 674 -3.17 11.99 -19.46
C VAL A 674 -3.00 12.97 -20.62
N HIS A 675 -1.83 13.04 -21.24
CA HIS A 675 -1.60 13.94 -22.37
C HIS A 675 -2.46 13.55 -23.59
N ARG A 676 -2.62 12.25 -23.87
CA ARG A 676 -3.55 11.80 -24.91
C ARG A 676 -4.99 12.19 -24.57
N ALA A 677 -5.42 11.99 -23.33
CA ALA A 677 -6.75 12.39 -22.88
C ALA A 677 -6.95 13.91 -22.96
N PHE A 678 -5.94 14.70 -22.56
CA PHE A 678 -5.91 16.15 -22.67
C PHE A 678 -6.14 16.59 -24.11
N ASN A 679 -5.40 16.00 -25.06
CA ASN A 679 -5.52 16.34 -26.48
C ASN A 679 -6.91 16.03 -27.06
N VAL A 680 -7.57 14.97 -26.58
CA VAL A 680 -8.95 14.62 -26.96
C VAL A 680 -9.95 15.63 -26.41
N LEU A 681 -9.89 15.95 -25.12
CA LEU A 681 -10.81 16.89 -24.47
C LEU A 681 -10.59 18.33 -24.95
N ALA A 682 -9.34 18.71 -25.21
CA ALA A 682 -8.98 20.05 -25.69
C ALA A 682 -9.63 20.39 -27.03
N GLN A 683 -10.00 19.39 -27.86
CA GLN A 683 -10.70 19.65 -29.13
C GLN A 683 -12.03 20.39 -28.94
N HIS A 684 -12.71 20.19 -27.79
CA HIS A 684 -13.93 20.94 -27.46
C HIS A 684 -13.66 22.45 -27.32
N TRP A 685 -12.46 22.82 -26.90
CA TRP A 685 -12.05 24.18 -26.56
C TRP A 685 -11.08 24.81 -27.57
N GLY A 686 -11.01 24.29 -28.80
CA GLY A 686 -10.13 24.81 -29.85
C GLY A 686 -8.71 24.24 -29.86
N GLY A 687 -8.45 23.19 -29.07
CA GLY A 687 -7.33 22.25 -29.26
C GLY A 687 -6.07 22.52 -28.43
N SER A 688 -5.96 23.63 -27.71
CA SER A 688 -4.74 24.01 -26.97
C SER A 688 -4.90 24.06 -25.44
N THR A 689 -6.13 24.07 -24.94
CA THR A 689 -6.45 24.12 -23.51
C THR A 689 -7.62 23.21 -23.19
N VAL A 690 -7.75 22.85 -21.92
CA VAL A 690 -8.95 22.22 -21.34
C VAL A 690 -9.54 23.12 -20.26
N SER A 691 -10.79 22.89 -19.88
CA SER A 691 -11.41 23.58 -18.75
C SER A 691 -11.05 22.90 -17.43
N LEU A 692 -10.71 23.69 -16.42
CA LEU A 692 -10.52 23.20 -15.06
C LEU A 692 -11.82 22.65 -14.49
N ARG A 693 -12.95 23.36 -14.68
CA ARG A 693 -14.25 22.95 -14.18
C ARG A 693 -14.72 21.64 -14.81
N TYR A 694 -14.64 21.53 -16.14
CA TYR A 694 -15.24 20.43 -16.87
C TYR A 694 -14.33 19.21 -17.00
N ASP A 695 -13.06 19.42 -17.32
CA ASP A 695 -12.20 18.33 -17.81
C ASP A 695 -11.21 17.82 -16.75
N PHE A 696 -10.86 18.63 -15.74
CA PHE A 696 -9.80 18.31 -14.80
C PHE A 696 -10.05 17.02 -14.02
N LEU A 697 -11.27 16.77 -13.54
CA LEU A 697 -11.56 15.53 -12.78
C LEU A 697 -11.42 14.29 -13.66
N THR A 698 -11.84 14.35 -14.94
CA THR A 698 -11.64 13.25 -15.89
C THR A 698 -10.15 12.99 -16.13
N LEU A 699 -9.36 14.04 -16.37
CA LEU A 699 -7.92 13.92 -16.56
C LEU A 699 -7.22 13.40 -15.30
N LEU A 700 -7.68 13.83 -14.13
CA LEU A 700 -7.19 13.32 -12.87
C LEU A 700 -7.56 11.84 -12.68
N ARG A 701 -8.75 11.39 -13.09
CA ARG A 701 -9.11 9.96 -13.06
C ARG A 701 -8.24 9.12 -13.99
N VAL A 702 -7.86 9.64 -15.16
CA VAL A 702 -6.85 9.03 -16.04
C VAL A 702 -5.51 8.91 -15.30
N ALA A 703 -5.06 9.97 -14.63
CA ALA A 703 -3.83 9.93 -13.84
C ALA A 703 -3.91 8.91 -12.69
N LYS A 704 -4.99 8.97 -11.89
CA LYS A 704 -5.25 8.09 -10.74
C LYS A 704 -5.28 6.63 -11.10
N ALA A 705 -5.73 6.26 -12.29
CA ALA A 705 -5.68 4.87 -12.73
C ALA A 705 -4.26 4.29 -12.69
N HIS A 706 -3.22 5.12 -12.81
CA HIS A 706 -1.80 4.72 -12.72
C HIS A 706 -1.19 4.89 -11.32
N LEU A 707 -1.84 5.61 -10.41
CA LEU A 707 -1.39 5.76 -9.04
C LEU A 707 -1.61 4.45 -8.26
N PRO A 708 -0.81 4.19 -7.22
CA PRO A 708 -0.93 2.96 -6.46
C PRO A 708 -2.26 2.89 -5.71
N TYR A 709 -2.81 1.69 -5.65
CA TYR A 709 -4.01 1.38 -4.90
C TYR A 709 -3.65 0.83 -3.50
N PRO A 710 -4.43 1.15 -2.45
CA PRO A 710 -5.60 2.02 -2.45
C PRO A 710 -5.24 3.50 -2.54
N ASP A 711 -6.14 4.30 -3.10
CA ASP A 711 -6.01 5.75 -3.19
C ASP A 711 -5.81 6.38 -1.80
N THR A 712 -6.40 5.78 -0.76
CA THR A 712 -6.30 6.17 0.65
C THR A 712 -5.65 5.04 1.47
N PRO A 713 -4.30 4.99 1.54
CA PRO A 713 -3.58 3.98 2.30
C PRO A 713 -3.90 4.13 3.79
N ASN A 714 -3.69 3.05 4.54
CA ASN A 714 -3.92 3.04 5.97
C ASN A 714 -2.96 4.02 6.67
N PRO A 715 -3.44 4.88 7.58
CA PRO A 715 -2.55 5.42 8.59
C PRO A 715 -1.96 4.26 9.41
N THR A 716 -0.66 4.29 9.64
CA THR A 716 0.06 3.19 10.29
C THR A 716 1.36 3.61 10.98
N GLY A 717 1.93 2.72 11.78
CA GLY A 717 3.18 2.87 12.48
C GLY A 717 2.98 2.99 13.99
N GLN A 718 4.10 3.04 14.70
CA GLN A 718 4.08 3.06 16.17
C GLN A 718 3.32 4.26 16.73
N ASN A 719 3.49 5.45 16.14
CA ASN A 719 2.80 6.66 16.57
C ASN A 719 1.27 6.51 16.46
N TRP A 720 0.80 6.05 15.31
CA TRP A 720 -0.62 5.79 15.06
C TRP A 720 -1.21 4.81 16.07
N ALA A 721 -0.55 3.66 16.25
CA ALA A 721 -0.98 2.64 17.20
C ALA A 721 -1.04 3.18 18.64
N ASP A 722 -0.03 3.94 19.08
CA ASP A 722 0.01 4.53 20.42
C ASP A 722 -1.04 5.61 20.62
N HIS A 723 -1.28 6.44 19.61
CA HIS A 723 -2.31 7.47 19.65
C HIS A 723 -3.70 6.86 19.79
N ILE A 724 -4.05 5.85 18.97
CA ILE A 724 -5.36 5.20 19.11
C ILE A 724 -5.45 4.43 20.42
N ASN A 725 -4.42 3.65 20.79
CA ASN A 725 -4.41 2.89 22.04
C ASN A 725 -4.64 3.80 23.25
N SER A 726 -3.92 4.91 23.31
CA SER A 726 -4.02 5.86 24.41
C SER A 726 -5.40 6.54 24.44
N SER A 727 -5.95 6.95 23.30
CA SER A 727 -7.31 7.50 23.21
C SER A 727 -8.36 6.47 23.63
N ASN A 728 -8.26 5.24 23.15
CA ASN A 728 -9.19 4.17 23.51
C ASN A 728 -9.12 3.81 25.00
N GLN A 729 -7.94 3.87 25.63
CA GLN A 729 -7.81 3.57 27.06
C GLN A 729 -8.29 4.72 27.96
N LYS A 730 -7.95 5.97 27.62
CA LYS A 730 -8.20 7.16 28.45
C LYS A 730 -9.66 7.64 28.45
N LEU A 731 -10.47 7.19 27.48
CA LEU A 731 -11.90 7.45 27.47
C LEU A 731 -12.57 6.74 28.66
N LYS A 732 -13.17 7.56 29.54
CA LYS A 732 -13.97 7.13 30.69
C LYS A 732 -15.25 6.44 30.26
#